data_AF-A0A3R8MFN1-F1
#
_entry.id   AF-A0A3R8MFN1-F1
#
_cell.length_a   1.000
_cell.length_b   1.000
_cell.length_c   1.000
_cell.angle_alpha   90.00
_cell.angle_beta   90.00
_cell.angle_gamma   90.00
#
_symmetry.space_group_name_H-M   'P 1'
#
loop_
_entity.id
_entity.type
_entity.pdbx_description
1 polymer ?
#
loop_
_entity_poly.entity_id
_entity_poly.type
_entity_poly.pdbx_seq_one_letter_code
_entity_poly.pdbx_strand_id
1 'polypeptide(L)'
;MYSLDNKSGIKNMPPIPETFSDTPLWFTEGRDGNSPSYPGAHWFNIVQAELLNVLKEAGIEPEKKSLDQLWQAIQTINRRRPSLTKKRIKLDIPLVFDGYESELSAANLTDATGYIYPGSFAIDEQTNELVILYGGSWDRAPMYLVARDFDTGEQKWWVKLNTTSIGEGISINYDYGSRKAFIAGRQDGFLNEFDLSNITSGTTLDITASYNVGVYNQFSYDNGIWAFERNAPFIAGFIARNTIDFYDKNFNLLNSTSLPMWSSGYVTKTTNDYAKYLHKRQGFALKGDKLYCAFGGAHDNNTPAVCTEYQGTKIFNLAGDCLEEAMLEPIAMRKILTKHLGKQSELRRIENEGIVVTSKGEVYTLYIYHSRATSFETRKKEGIVIFQELTDAGDCVDYSAALTYTAQPDFMSLRRMPRGTSGKMIDPLTGKEITQMSEIFKFLRELNISDVLFDTGGFTNITDIDGELLKSGLLVRIVNQNTVMYVEITSRNHSTLHELPSSYAATLAADGKTWTKNKCDLSIGGDLVFGKNPDGKSTILARLSTRNYTKGKNILFADVQSSETNNNAFIGGGSSLYEGVNQLRFFTAENKGEVGTARWAILNNGHFIPWGNGVYEIGAKTNRLKRLYTQDISIAKDDSSQALIRIANALREITINVSASGNAGIWDNNLAKWLLVAGDDGVLKAGTAPVITAIANELITAGWFKSQFTASLSGNGWQKLPSGLILQWGTYNANVENTFNFPIAFTRECFAVIPVDYNTSGSNLVDITGTNKTATSFQILSQGGDIGAFSMIAIGV
;
A
#
# COMPACT_ATOMS: atom_id res chain seq x y z
N MET A 1 -16.75 36.77 -27.63
CA MET A 1 -15.92 35.88 -28.47
C MET A 1 -16.27 36.17 -29.91
N TYR A 2 -15.29 36.23 -30.81
CA TYR A 2 -15.50 36.47 -32.24
C TYR A 2 -14.39 35.78 -33.04
N SER A 3 -14.63 35.45 -34.31
CA SER A 3 -13.57 34.91 -35.18
C SER A 3 -12.47 35.96 -35.44
N LEU A 4 -11.29 35.50 -35.86
CA LEU A 4 -10.18 36.34 -36.29
C LEU A 4 -10.67 37.31 -37.37
N ASP A 5 -10.77 38.59 -36.99
CA ASP A 5 -11.35 39.64 -37.83
C ASP A 5 -10.33 40.75 -38.07
N ASN A 6 -9.31 40.42 -38.87
CA ASN A 6 -8.32 41.37 -39.37
C ASN A 6 -7.89 41.00 -40.80
N LYS A 7 -7.09 41.86 -41.44
CA LYS A 7 -6.68 41.71 -42.85
C LYS A 7 -5.81 40.49 -43.16
N SER A 8 -5.33 39.77 -42.14
CA SER A 8 -4.54 38.53 -42.31
C SER A 8 -5.38 37.25 -42.31
N GLY A 9 -6.67 37.35 -41.98
CA GLY A 9 -7.59 36.21 -41.98
C GLY A 9 -7.91 35.68 -43.37
N ILE A 10 -8.22 34.39 -43.45
CA ILE A 10 -8.68 33.70 -44.67
C ILE A 10 -10.08 33.15 -44.47
N LYS A 11 -10.87 33.01 -45.56
CA LYS A 11 -12.29 32.64 -45.49
C LYS A 11 -12.55 31.21 -45.05
N ASN A 12 -11.69 30.27 -45.46
CA ASN A 12 -11.85 28.85 -45.17
C ASN A 12 -10.75 28.43 -44.20
N MET A 13 -11.12 27.71 -43.14
CA MET A 13 -10.15 27.11 -42.23
C MET A 13 -9.29 26.10 -43.02
N PRO A 14 -7.95 26.19 -42.97
CA PRO A 14 -7.08 25.20 -43.60
C PRO A 14 -7.34 23.80 -43.03
N PRO A 15 -7.15 22.73 -43.82
CA PRO A 15 -7.21 21.36 -43.31
C PRO A 15 -6.32 21.19 -42.09
N ILE A 16 -6.82 20.54 -41.04
CA ILE A 16 -6.03 20.21 -39.85
C ILE A 16 -5.04 19.10 -40.25
N PRO A 17 -3.72 19.27 -40.04
CA PRO A 17 -2.73 18.24 -40.36
C PRO A 17 -2.88 17.01 -39.45
N GLU A 18 -2.22 15.92 -39.82
CA GLU A 18 -2.18 14.68 -39.05
C GLU A 18 -1.60 14.87 -37.64
N THR A 19 -2.02 14.01 -36.70
CA THR A 19 -1.54 14.02 -35.32
C THR A 19 -0.03 13.76 -35.28
N PHE A 20 0.72 14.68 -34.69
CA PHE A 20 2.17 14.59 -34.62
C PHE A 20 2.69 13.78 -33.43
N SER A 21 1.90 13.62 -32.36
CA SER A 21 2.29 12.89 -31.13
C SER A 21 1.06 12.22 -30.49
N ASP A 22 1.20 10.95 -30.10
CA ASP A 22 0.17 10.19 -29.36
C ASP A 22 0.18 10.49 -27.85
N THR A 23 1.14 11.28 -27.39
CA THR A 23 1.25 11.75 -26.01
C THR A 23 1.09 13.27 -25.91
N PRO A 24 0.30 13.79 -24.94
CA PRO A 24 0.12 15.24 -24.76
C PRO A 24 1.46 15.96 -24.48
N LEU A 25 1.74 17.01 -25.25
CA LEU A 25 2.88 17.91 -25.04
C LEU A 25 2.41 19.24 -24.45
N TRP A 26 3.26 19.86 -23.62
CA TRP A 26 2.96 21.10 -22.89
C TRP A 26 3.89 22.24 -23.31
N PHE A 27 3.43 23.48 -23.13
CA PHE A 27 4.25 24.67 -23.42
C PHE A 27 5.50 24.72 -22.51
N THR A 28 6.65 25.08 -23.09
CA THR A 28 7.89 25.37 -22.36
C THR A 28 8.42 26.75 -22.70
N GLU A 29 9.00 27.42 -21.70
CA GLU A 29 9.69 28.71 -21.81
C GLU A 29 11.10 28.57 -22.41
N GLY A 30 11.50 27.36 -22.81
CA GLY A 30 12.83 27.08 -23.35
C GLY A 30 13.95 27.08 -22.31
N ARG A 31 13.63 26.73 -21.06
CA ARG A 31 14.62 26.49 -20.00
C ARG A 31 15.08 25.03 -20.00
N ASP A 32 16.21 24.76 -19.37
CA ASP A 32 16.80 23.42 -19.20
C ASP A 32 17.08 22.67 -20.53
N GLY A 33 17.51 23.40 -21.56
CA GLY A 33 17.94 22.83 -22.84
C GLY A 33 16.83 22.60 -23.88
N ASN A 34 15.59 22.99 -23.58
CA ASN A 34 14.48 22.93 -24.53
C ASN A 34 14.34 24.22 -25.36
N SER A 35 13.77 24.15 -26.56
CA SER A 35 13.37 25.34 -27.31
C SER A 35 12.01 25.86 -26.82
N PRO A 36 11.77 27.19 -26.81
CA PRO A 36 10.45 27.73 -26.50
C PRO A 36 9.37 27.18 -27.42
N SER A 37 8.21 26.87 -26.86
CA SER A 37 7.05 26.42 -27.63
C SER A 37 6.43 27.58 -28.42
N TYR A 38 6.03 27.34 -29.67
CA TYR A 38 5.29 28.30 -30.49
C TYR A 38 4.03 27.64 -31.07
N PRO A 39 2.82 28.09 -30.71
CA PRO A 39 1.60 27.58 -31.32
C PRO A 39 1.46 28.09 -32.76
N GLY A 40 1.24 27.19 -33.71
CA GLY A 40 0.97 27.52 -35.12
C GLY A 40 -0.47 27.96 -35.37
N ALA A 41 -0.77 28.44 -36.58
CA ALA A 41 -2.10 28.89 -36.98
C ALA A 41 -3.19 27.81 -36.80
N HIS A 42 -2.87 26.52 -36.97
CA HIS A 42 -3.80 25.42 -36.72
C HIS A 42 -4.25 25.38 -35.26
N TRP A 43 -3.35 25.59 -34.30
CA TRP A 43 -3.69 25.58 -32.87
C TRP A 43 -4.69 26.70 -32.54
N PHE A 44 -4.43 27.93 -33.02
CA PHE A 44 -5.34 29.05 -32.80
C PHE A 44 -6.69 28.86 -33.49
N ASN A 45 -6.71 28.29 -34.71
CA ASN A 45 -7.97 28.00 -35.40
C ASN A 45 -8.78 26.92 -34.67
N ILE A 46 -8.14 25.88 -34.14
CA ILE A 46 -8.81 24.85 -33.32
C ILE A 46 -9.41 25.49 -32.08
N VAL A 47 -8.63 26.24 -31.29
CA VAL A 47 -9.13 26.91 -30.08
C VAL A 47 -10.27 27.87 -30.39
N GLN A 48 -10.14 28.67 -31.46
CA GLN A 48 -11.22 29.57 -31.88
C GLN A 48 -12.48 28.81 -32.28
N ALA A 49 -12.35 27.73 -33.06
CA ALA A 49 -13.47 26.92 -33.51
C ALA A 49 -14.20 26.28 -32.32
N GLU A 50 -13.47 25.71 -31.36
CA GLU A 50 -14.04 25.17 -30.11
C GLU A 50 -14.84 26.23 -29.35
N LEU A 51 -14.27 27.42 -29.15
CA LEU A 51 -14.94 28.51 -28.43
C LEU A 51 -16.16 29.08 -29.18
N LEU A 52 -16.12 29.15 -30.52
CA LEU A 52 -17.27 29.55 -31.32
C LEU A 52 -18.36 28.47 -31.34
N ASN A 53 -17.99 27.20 -31.33
CA ASN A 53 -18.93 26.08 -31.21
C ASN A 53 -19.68 26.12 -29.87
N VAL A 54 -19.05 26.55 -28.77
CA VAL A 54 -19.74 26.76 -27.49
C VAL A 54 -20.85 27.82 -27.60
N LEU A 55 -20.60 28.93 -28.32
CA LEU A 55 -21.64 29.93 -28.57
C LEU A 55 -22.77 29.36 -29.43
N LYS A 56 -22.41 28.66 -30.50
CA LYS A 56 -23.36 28.00 -31.40
C LYS A 56 -24.26 27.01 -30.67
N GLU A 57 -23.69 26.19 -29.79
CA GLU A 57 -24.41 25.23 -28.95
C GLU A 57 -25.40 25.95 -28.01
N ALA A 58 -24.98 27.07 -27.43
CA ALA A 58 -25.87 27.92 -26.63
C ALA A 58 -26.95 28.64 -27.46
N GLY A 59 -26.88 28.61 -28.79
CA GLY A 59 -27.75 29.40 -29.68
C GLY A 59 -27.47 30.91 -29.62
N ILE A 60 -26.21 31.28 -29.33
CA ILE A 60 -25.74 32.67 -29.24
C ILE A 60 -24.93 32.98 -30.49
N GLU A 61 -25.35 33.98 -31.27
CA GLU A 61 -24.58 34.47 -32.40
C GLU A 61 -23.36 35.28 -31.91
N PRO A 62 -22.15 35.06 -32.46
CA PRO A 62 -20.97 35.84 -32.09
C PRO A 62 -21.15 37.33 -32.38
N GLU A 63 -20.96 38.17 -31.38
CA GLU A 63 -21.00 39.64 -31.47
C GLU A 63 -19.68 40.26 -31.01
N LYS A 64 -19.02 41.02 -31.88
CA LYS A 64 -17.65 41.51 -31.66
C LYS A 64 -17.51 42.39 -30.42
N LYS A 65 -18.54 43.16 -30.07
CA LYS A 65 -18.49 44.10 -28.93
C LYS A 65 -18.85 43.48 -27.58
N SER A 66 -19.35 42.23 -27.54
CA SER A 66 -19.79 41.60 -26.30
C SER A 66 -18.69 40.73 -25.69
N LEU A 67 -18.27 41.07 -24.46
CA LEU A 67 -17.13 40.45 -23.78
C LEU A 67 -17.51 39.31 -22.82
N ASP A 68 -18.80 38.99 -22.71
CA ASP A 68 -19.37 38.03 -21.77
C ASP A 68 -20.10 36.85 -22.45
N GLN A 69 -20.06 36.77 -23.79
CA GLN A 69 -20.82 35.76 -24.54
C GLN A 69 -20.46 34.32 -24.16
N LEU A 70 -19.19 34.05 -23.86
CA LEU A 70 -18.77 32.71 -23.42
C LEU A 70 -19.38 32.38 -22.06
N TRP A 71 -19.45 33.37 -21.16
CA TRP A 71 -20.12 33.23 -19.87
C TRP A 71 -21.64 33.03 -20.04
N GLN A 72 -22.28 33.82 -20.89
CA GLN A 72 -23.71 33.65 -21.22
C GLN A 72 -23.99 32.29 -21.86
N ALA A 73 -23.10 31.81 -22.73
CA ALA A 73 -23.21 30.49 -23.35
C ALA A 73 -23.12 29.39 -22.29
N ILE A 74 -22.14 29.46 -21.38
CA ILE A 74 -22.00 28.54 -20.25
C ILE A 74 -23.27 28.55 -19.38
N GLN A 75 -23.79 29.74 -19.03
CA GLN A 75 -25.02 29.84 -18.25
C GLN A 75 -26.23 29.25 -18.97
N THR A 76 -26.34 29.46 -20.29
CA THR A 76 -27.45 28.95 -21.11
C THR A 76 -27.38 27.43 -21.23
N ILE A 77 -26.20 26.88 -21.55
CA ILE A 77 -25.97 25.44 -21.62
C ILE A 77 -26.23 24.80 -20.25
N ASN A 78 -25.79 25.42 -19.16
CA ASN A 78 -26.04 24.92 -17.81
C ASN A 78 -27.54 24.95 -17.42
N ARG A 79 -28.30 25.93 -17.91
CA ARG A 79 -29.77 25.98 -17.73
C ARG A 79 -30.54 24.97 -18.60
N ARG A 80 -29.98 24.58 -19.76
CA ARG A 80 -30.53 23.51 -20.61
C ARG A 80 -30.20 22.12 -20.10
N ARG A 81 -29.21 21.98 -19.21
CA ARG A 81 -28.87 20.71 -18.60
C ARG A 81 -30.11 20.15 -17.87
N PRO A 82 -30.55 18.92 -18.19
CA PRO A 82 -31.68 18.32 -17.51
C PRO A 82 -31.46 18.28 -16.00
N SER A 83 -32.46 18.72 -15.24
CA SER A 83 -32.39 18.79 -13.77
C SER A 83 -33.09 17.58 -13.15
N LEU A 84 -32.53 17.03 -12.08
CA LEU A 84 -33.16 15.97 -11.29
C LEU A 84 -34.50 16.37 -10.63
N THR A 85 -34.85 17.67 -10.62
CA THR A 85 -36.18 18.13 -10.15
C THR A 85 -37.23 18.13 -11.26
N LYS A 86 -36.85 18.00 -12.53
CA LYS A 86 -37.78 17.91 -13.66
C LYS A 86 -37.94 16.45 -14.07
N LYS A 87 -39.16 15.93 -13.94
CA LYS A 87 -39.48 14.54 -14.24
C LYS A 87 -40.63 14.48 -15.24
N ARG A 88 -40.49 13.71 -16.31
CA ARG A 88 -41.57 13.47 -17.26
C ARG A 88 -42.30 12.19 -16.87
N ILE A 89 -43.62 12.20 -16.88
CA ILE A 89 -44.41 10.98 -16.69
C ILE A 89 -44.39 10.19 -18.01
N LYS A 90 -43.69 9.06 -18.02
CA LYS A 90 -43.63 8.15 -19.17
C LYS A 90 -44.85 7.24 -19.20
N LEU A 91 -45.27 6.72 -18.05
CA LEU A 91 -46.44 5.85 -17.91
C LEU A 91 -47.15 6.08 -16.56
N ASP A 92 -48.48 6.00 -16.56
CA ASP A 92 -49.35 5.83 -15.39
C ASP A 92 -50.11 4.51 -15.58
N ILE A 93 -49.82 3.50 -14.76
CA ILE A 93 -50.28 2.11 -14.95
C ILE A 93 -50.90 1.53 -13.67
N PRO A 94 -51.73 0.47 -13.80
CA PRO A 94 -52.29 -0.24 -12.66
C PRO A 94 -51.25 -0.77 -11.68
N LEU A 95 -51.56 -0.66 -10.39
CA LEU A 95 -50.74 -1.25 -9.32
C LEU A 95 -50.82 -2.78 -9.30
N VAL A 96 -51.98 -3.34 -9.67
CA VAL A 96 -52.19 -4.80 -9.75
C VAL A 96 -52.11 -5.28 -11.21
N PHE A 97 -51.76 -6.55 -11.38
CA PHE A 97 -51.70 -7.23 -12.68
C PHE A 97 -52.84 -8.25 -12.80
N ASP A 98 -53.14 -8.74 -13.99
CA ASP A 98 -54.37 -9.54 -14.25
C ASP A 98 -54.41 -10.88 -13.49
N GLY A 99 -53.26 -11.44 -13.10
CA GLY A 99 -53.14 -12.68 -12.32
C GLY A 99 -53.13 -12.51 -10.79
N TYR A 100 -53.29 -11.28 -10.30
CA TYR A 100 -53.12 -10.95 -8.89
C TYR A 100 -54.08 -11.72 -7.96
N GLU A 101 -55.39 -11.72 -8.27
CA GLU A 101 -56.41 -12.35 -7.42
C GLU A 101 -56.29 -13.88 -7.43
N SER A 102 -55.95 -14.47 -8.58
CA SER A 102 -55.74 -15.91 -8.68
C SER A 102 -54.57 -16.38 -7.82
N GLU A 103 -53.48 -15.62 -7.76
CA GLU A 103 -52.31 -15.99 -6.96
C GLU A 103 -52.54 -15.81 -5.46
N LEU A 104 -53.30 -14.78 -5.04
CA LEU A 104 -53.73 -14.68 -3.65
C LEU A 104 -54.63 -15.86 -3.28
N SER A 105 -55.60 -16.20 -4.13
CA SER A 105 -56.52 -17.31 -3.89
C SER A 105 -55.78 -18.65 -3.81
N ALA A 106 -54.78 -18.88 -4.67
CA ALA A 106 -53.93 -20.07 -4.64
C ALA A 106 -53.11 -20.18 -3.34
N ALA A 107 -52.81 -19.06 -2.69
CA ALA A 107 -52.17 -19.00 -1.37
C ALA A 107 -53.16 -19.06 -0.20
N ASN A 108 -54.46 -19.29 -0.44
CA ASN A 108 -55.54 -19.18 0.55
C ASN A 108 -55.64 -17.78 1.20
N LEU A 109 -55.36 -16.73 0.42
CA LEU A 109 -55.43 -15.34 0.82
C LEU A 109 -56.49 -14.59 0.00
N THR A 110 -56.89 -13.44 0.53
CA THR A 110 -57.74 -12.46 -0.14
C THR A 110 -56.98 -11.13 -0.22
N ASP A 111 -57.46 -10.17 -1.02
CA ASP A 111 -56.88 -8.82 -1.07
C ASP A 111 -56.89 -8.10 0.30
N ALA A 112 -57.72 -8.56 1.25
CA ALA A 112 -57.72 -8.07 2.64
C ALA A 112 -56.65 -8.73 3.54
N THR A 113 -56.23 -9.96 3.23
CA THR A 113 -55.33 -10.77 4.08
C THR A 113 -53.94 -10.98 3.50
N GLY A 114 -53.72 -10.67 2.22
CA GLY A 114 -52.44 -10.72 1.54
C GLY A 114 -52.30 -9.64 0.48
N TYR A 115 -51.07 -9.35 0.07
CA TYR A 115 -50.79 -8.39 -1.01
C TYR A 115 -49.57 -8.80 -1.82
N ILE A 116 -49.56 -8.49 -3.12
CA ILE A 116 -48.41 -8.66 -4.03
C ILE A 116 -47.94 -7.28 -4.52
N TYR A 117 -46.79 -6.80 -4.06
CA TYR A 117 -46.31 -5.42 -4.26
C TYR A 117 -45.14 -5.38 -5.26
N PRO A 118 -45.04 -4.35 -6.14
CA PRO A 118 -43.84 -4.13 -6.95
C PRO A 118 -42.63 -3.84 -6.05
N GLY A 119 -41.44 -4.31 -6.45
CA GLY A 119 -40.20 -4.04 -5.71
C GLY A 119 -38.98 -3.68 -6.58
N SER A 120 -39.02 -3.97 -7.88
CA SER A 120 -38.03 -3.47 -8.85
C SER A 120 -38.55 -3.61 -10.27
N PHE A 121 -37.84 -3.03 -11.24
CA PHE A 121 -38.21 -3.14 -12.65
C PHE A 121 -36.98 -3.11 -13.57
N ALA A 122 -37.15 -3.60 -14.79
CA ALA A 122 -36.21 -3.52 -15.90
C ALA A 122 -36.94 -3.02 -17.15
N ILE A 123 -36.17 -2.46 -18.08
CA ILE A 123 -36.64 -2.12 -19.43
C ILE A 123 -35.91 -3.04 -20.40
N ASP A 124 -36.65 -3.87 -21.13
CA ASP A 124 -36.13 -4.69 -22.22
C ASP A 124 -36.33 -3.94 -23.54
N GLU A 125 -35.27 -3.27 -23.99
CA GLU A 125 -35.26 -2.46 -25.20
C GLU A 125 -35.43 -3.30 -26.48
N GLN A 126 -35.09 -4.59 -26.47
CA GLN A 126 -35.24 -5.44 -27.66
C GLN A 126 -36.69 -5.83 -27.91
N THR A 127 -37.47 -6.04 -26.84
CA THR A 127 -38.89 -6.43 -26.93
C THR A 127 -39.86 -5.27 -26.68
N ASN A 128 -39.34 -4.08 -26.38
CA ASN A 128 -40.09 -2.90 -25.94
C ASN A 128 -40.96 -3.17 -24.70
N GLU A 129 -40.38 -3.79 -23.67
CA GLU A 129 -41.12 -4.21 -22.48
C GLU A 129 -40.63 -3.52 -21.20
N LEU A 130 -41.57 -3.00 -20.42
CA LEU A 130 -41.39 -2.70 -19.00
C LEU A 130 -41.68 -3.97 -18.21
N VAL A 131 -40.66 -4.55 -17.57
CA VAL A 131 -40.80 -5.76 -16.77
C VAL A 131 -40.66 -5.42 -15.29
N ILE A 132 -41.72 -5.64 -14.53
CA ILE A 132 -41.79 -5.30 -13.11
C ILE A 132 -41.75 -6.59 -12.29
N LEU A 133 -40.88 -6.61 -11.28
CA LEU A 133 -40.76 -7.67 -10.31
C LEU A 133 -41.67 -7.38 -9.11
N TYR A 134 -42.56 -8.34 -8.82
CA TYR A 134 -43.57 -8.28 -7.78
C TYR A 134 -43.29 -9.34 -6.69
N GLY A 135 -43.44 -8.98 -5.42
CA GLY A 135 -43.25 -9.86 -4.26
C GLY A 135 -44.49 -9.94 -3.37
N GLY A 136 -44.80 -11.15 -2.88
CA GLY A 136 -45.93 -11.36 -1.95
C GLY A 136 -45.60 -11.05 -0.49
N SER A 137 -46.59 -10.64 0.29
CA SER A 137 -46.43 -10.20 1.69
C SER A 137 -46.46 -11.33 2.74
N TRP A 138 -46.52 -12.59 2.33
CA TRP A 138 -46.61 -13.76 3.22
C TRP A 138 -45.31 -14.54 3.28
N ASP A 139 -45.15 -15.41 4.28
CA ASP A 139 -43.91 -16.17 4.43
C ASP A 139 -43.67 -17.07 3.21
N ARG A 140 -42.43 -17.01 2.70
CA ARG A 140 -41.97 -17.73 1.50
C ARG A 140 -42.86 -17.49 0.27
N ALA A 141 -43.43 -16.30 0.14
CA ALA A 141 -44.13 -15.92 -1.06
C ALA A 141 -43.20 -16.03 -2.29
N PRO A 142 -43.69 -16.58 -3.41
CA PRO A 142 -42.97 -16.56 -4.67
C PRO A 142 -42.88 -15.12 -5.20
N MET A 143 -41.98 -14.90 -6.15
CA MET A 143 -41.93 -13.66 -6.92
C MET A 143 -42.66 -13.80 -8.26
N TYR A 144 -43.05 -12.67 -8.85
CA TYR A 144 -43.72 -12.62 -10.14
C TYR A 144 -43.06 -11.60 -11.05
N LEU A 145 -42.89 -11.93 -12.33
CA LEU A 145 -42.55 -10.96 -13.36
C LEU A 145 -43.80 -10.59 -14.12
N VAL A 146 -44.03 -9.29 -14.30
CA VAL A 146 -45.14 -8.76 -15.08
C VAL A 146 -44.56 -7.85 -16.14
N ALA A 147 -44.76 -8.19 -17.42
CA ALA A 147 -44.34 -7.35 -18.51
C ALA A 147 -45.51 -6.55 -19.09
N ARG A 148 -45.22 -5.29 -19.38
CA ARG A 148 -46.09 -4.35 -20.05
C ARG A 148 -45.38 -3.79 -21.27
N ASP A 149 -46.13 -3.42 -22.30
CA ASP A 149 -45.59 -2.62 -23.38
C ASP A 149 -45.07 -1.29 -22.83
N PHE A 150 -43.85 -0.91 -23.19
CA PHE A 150 -43.19 0.26 -22.60
C PHE A 150 -43.78 1.59 -23.10
N ASP A 151 -44.51 1.60 -24.22
CA ASP A 151 -45.12 2.80 -24.76
C ASP A 151 -46.57 2.97 -24.33
N THR A 152 -47.34 1.88 -24.22
CA THR A 152 -48.77 1.93 -23.87
C THR A 152 -49.08 1.58 -22.42
N GLY A 153 -48.21 0.83 -21.74
CA GLY A 153 -48.45 0.30 -20.40
C GLY A 153 -49.40 -0.91 -20.34
N GLU A 154 -49.89 -1.39 -21.49
CA GLU A 154 -50.73 -2.58 -21.58
C GLU A 154 -49.96 -3.83 -21.16
N GLN A 155 -50.59 -4.70 -20.37
CA GLN A 155 -49.95 -5.93 -19.91
C GLN A 155 -49.82 -6.93 -21.07
N LYS A 156 -48.62 -7.45 -21.28
CA LYS A 156 -48.32 -8.46 -22.30
C LYS A 156 -48.36 -9.87 -21.73
N TRP A 157 -47.72 -10.08 -20.58
CA TRP A 157 -47.63 -11.37 -19.93
C TRP A 157 -47.26 -11.22 -18.45
N TRP A 158 -47.51 -12.27 -17.67
CA TRP A 158 -46.98 -12.41 -16.31
C TRP A 158 -46.57 -13.86 -16.03
N VAL A 159 -45.59 -14.07 -15.18
CA VAL A 159 -45.12 -15.41 -14.77
C VAL A 159 -44.80 -15.43 -13.29
N LYS A 160 -44.92 -16.60 -12.69
CA LYS A 160 -44.47 -16.91 -11.34
C LYS A 160 -43.04 -17.43 -11.37
N LEU A 161 -42.22 -17.08 -10.40
CA LEU A 161 -40.86 -17.58 -10.29
C LEU A 161 -40.76 -18.59 -9.17
N ASN A 162 -40.09 -19.72 -9.43
CA ASN A 162 -39.80 -20.73 -8.41
C ASN A 162 -38.65 -20.30 -7.50
N THR A 163 -38.77 -19.11 -6.92
CA THR A 163 -37.83 -18.55 -5.95
C THR A 163 -38.58 -17.66 -4.97
N THR A 164 -38.03 -17.57 -3.77
CA THR A 164 -38.40 -16.54 -2.79
C THR A 164 -37.25 -15.55 -2.76
N SER A 165 -37.52 -14.26 -2.88
CA SER A 165 -36.47 -13.25 -2.87
C SER A 165 -36.96 -11.95 -2.24
N ILE A 166 -36.00 -11.19 -1.69
CA ILE A 166 -36.19 -9.84 -1.14
C ILE A 166 -35.49 -8.83 -2.09
N GLY A 167 -35.19 -9.26 -3.32
CA GLY A 167 -34.33 -8.56 -4.26
C GLY A 167 -34.92 -7.22 -4.68
N GLU A 168 -34.20 -6.15 -4.34
CA GLU A 168 -34.42 -4.78 -4.78
C GLU A 168 -33.57 -4.60 -6.06
N GLY A 169 -33.90 -5.34 -7.12
CA GLY A 169 -33.16 -5.31 -8.39
C GLY A 169 -33.54 -6.45 -9.34
N ILE A 170 -33.54 -6.14 -10.63
CA ILE A 170 -33.74 -7.08 -11.73
C ILE A 170 -32.86 -6.65 -12.90
N SER A 171 -32.26 -7.62 -13.60
CA SER A 171 -31.61 -7.38 -14.88
C SER A 171 -32.24 -8.28 -15.94
N ILE A 172 -32.60 -7.69 -17.08
CA ILE A 172 -32.88 -8.44 -18.31
C ILE A 172 -31.70 -8.19 -19.24
N ASN A 173 -31.03 -9.27 -19.65
CA ASN A 173 -29.87 -9.16 -20.53
C ASN A 173 -29.79 -10.34 -21.50
N TYR A 174 -29.03 -10.13 -22.57
CA TYR A 174 -28.88 -11.06 -23.69
C TYR A 174 -27.43 -11.59 -23.82
N ASP A 175 -26.53 -11.15 -22.95
CA ASP A 175 -25.10 -11.48 -23.02
C ASP A 175 -24.80 -12.94 -22.60
N TYR A 176 -25.80 -13.63 -22.05
CA TYR A 176 -25.75 -15.04 -21.66
C TYR A 176 -26.46 -15.95 -22.69
N GLY A 177 -26.48 -15.52 -23.96
CA GLY A 177 -26.85 -16.33 -25.12
C GLY A 177 -28.33 -16.35 -25.48
N SER A 178 -29.24 -16.16 -24.53
CA SER A 178 -30.67 -15.98 -24.78
C SER A 178 -31.25 -14.87 -23.91
N ARG A 179 -32.55 -14.60 -24.00
CA ARG A 179 -33.23 -13.59 -23.16
C ARG A 179 -33.28 -14.10 -21.73
N LYS A 180 -32.48 -13.53 -20.83
CA LYS A 180 -32.38 -13.97 -19.43
C LYS A 180 -32.84 -12.88 -18.46
N ALA A 181 -33.50 -13.30 -17.40
CA ALA A 181 -33.74 -12.48 -16.21
C ALA A 181 -32.87 -12.95 -15.05
N PHE A 182 -32.23 -12.00 -14.38
CA PHE A 182 -31.44 -12.23 -13.18
C PHE A 182 -32.09 -11.55 -12.00
N ILE A 183 -32.18 -12.27 -10.87
CA ILE A 183 -32.86 -11.83 -9.64
C ILE A 183 -32.06 -12.34 -8.44
N ALA A 184 -31.81 -11.47 -7.46
CA ALA A 184 -31.12 -11.87 -6.23
C ALA A 184 -31.93 -12.89 -5.42
N GLY A 185 -31.29 -13.79 -4.67
CA GLY A 185 -31.95 -14.70 -3.73
C GLY A 185 -32.35 -14.00 -2.43
N ARG A 186 -32.95 -14.76 -1.49
CA ARG A 186 -33.45 -14.21 -0.21
C ARG A 186 -32.29 -14.02 0.79
N GLN A 187 -31.46 -12.99 0.57
CA GLN A 187 -30.30 -12.65 1.42
C GLN A 187 -29.34 -13.84 1.64
N ASP A 188 -29.29 -14.76 0.69
CA ASP A 188 -28.47 -15.97 0.69
C ASP A 188 -27.16 -15.80 -0.09
N GLY A 189 -26.99 -14.65 -0.75
CA GLY A 189 -25.83 -14.33 -1.57
C GLY A 189 -25.92 -14.77 -3.03
N PHE A 190 -27.01 -15.41 -3.45
CA PHE A 190 -27.12 -15.95 -4.80
C PHE A 190 -27.78 -14.98 -5.78
N LEU A 191 -27.33 -15.02 -7.04
CA LEU A 191 -28.02 -14.43 -8.18
C LEU A 191 -28.63 -15.58 -8.99
N ASN A 192 -29.95 -15.58 -9.16
CA ASN A 192 -30.70 -16.63 -9.84
C ASN A 192 -31.08 -16.20 -11.26
N GLU A 193 -30.87 -17.10 -12.22
CA GLU A 193 -31.13 -16.91 -13.64
C GLU A 193 -32.41 -17.63 -14.07
N PHE A 194 -33.25 -16.94 -14.84
CA PHE A 194 -34.46 -17.47 -15.45
C PHE A 194 -34.44 -17.24 -16.97
N ASP A 195 -34.92 -18.21 -17.73
CA ASP A 195 -35.05 -18.09 -19.20
C ASP A 195 -36.38 -17.45 -19.58
N LEU A 196 -36.32 -16.34 -20.32
CA LEU A 196 -37.47 -15.58 -20.81
C LEU A 196 -37.70 -15.76 -22.31
N SER A 197 -37.03 -16.69 -22.98
CA SER A 197 -37.12 -16.87 -24.43
C SER A 197 -38.47 -17.41 -24.89
N ASN A 198 -39.15 -18.21 -24.05
CA ASN A 198 -40.44 -18.83 -24.36
C ASN A 198 -41.41 -18.65 -23.19
N ILE A 199 -42.06 -17.48 -23.11
CA ILE A 199 -42.97 -17.15 -22.02
C ILE A 199 -44.40 -17.57 -22.36
N THR A 200 -45.02 -18.29 -21.43
CA THR A 200 -46.48 -18.50 -21.42
C THR A 200 -47.04 -17.85 -20.16
N SER A 201 -47.97 -16.91 -20.32
CA SER A 201 -48.53 -16.15 -19.20
C SER A 201 -49.22 -17.08 -18.18
N GLY A 202 -49.03 -16.80 -16.89
CA GLY A 202 -49.59 -17.57 -15.77
C GLY A 202 -48.84 -18.85 -15.42
N THR A 203 -47.71 -19.14 -16.07
CA THR A 203 -46.88 -20.31 -15.76
C THR A 203 -45.82 -20.01 -14.71
N THR A 204 -45.20 -21.07 -14.16
CA THR A 204 -44.05 -20.96 -13.26
C THR A 204 -42.75 -21.18 -14.03
N LEU A 205 -41.77 -20.30 -13.83
CA LEU A 205 -40.41 -20.44 -14.34
C LEU A 205 -39.48 -20.96 -13.25
N ASP A 206 -38.72 -21.99 -13.59
CA ASP A 206 -37.68 -22.56 -12.73
C ASP A 206 -36.35 -21.81 -12.88
N ILE A 207 -35.52 -21.90 -11.84
CA ILE A 207 -34.16 -21.39 -11.86
C ILE A 207 -33.34 -22.24 -12.84
N THR A 208 -32.76 -21.59 -13.83
CA THR A 208 -31.89 -22.22 -14.84
C THR A 208 -30.42 -22.26 -14.41
N ALA A 209 -29.98 -21.28 -13.61
CA ALA A 209 -28.67 -21.26 -12.97
C ALA A 209 -28.69 -20.39 -11.70
N SER A 210 -27.77 -20.67 -10.76
CA SER A 210 -27.56 -19.86 -9.56
C SER A 210 -26.07 -19.57 -9.38
N TYR A 211 -25.73 -18.31 -9.13
CA TYR A 211 -24.35 -17.85 -8.99
C TYR A 211 -24.14 -17.28 -7.59
N ASN A 212 -23.18 -17.84 -6.84
CA ASN A 212 -22.81 -17.29 -5.52
C ASN A 212 -21.91 -16.07 -5.71
N VAL A 213 -22.53 -14.90 -5.86
CA VAL A 213 -21.85 -13.60 -6.03
C VAL A 213 -21.90 -12.77 -4.74
N GLY A 214 -22.44 -13.34 -3.66
CA GLY A 214 -22.76 -12.71 -2.38
C GLY A 214 -23.48 -11.36 -2.48
N VAL A 215 -24.40 -11.23 -3.43
CA VAL A 215 -25.33 -10.11 -3.52
C VAL A 215 -26.23 -10.09 -2.28
N TYR A 216 -26.44 -8.92 -1.67
CA TYR A 216 -27.37 -8.80 -0.55
C TYR A 216 -28.82 -8.67 -1.05
N ASN A 217 -29.18 -7.51 -1.59
CA ASN A 217 -30.52 -7.26 -2.16
C ASN A 217 -30.47 -6.59 -3.55
N GLN A 218 -29.56 -5.63 -3.75
CA GLN A 218 -29.55 -4.75 -4.91
C GLN A 218 -28.41 -5.08 -5.87
N PHE A 219 -28.66 -4.97 -7.17
CA PHE A 219 -27.65 -5.15 -8.19
C PHE A 219 -28.05 -4.48 -9.50
N SER A 220 -27.05 -4.29 -10.37
CA SER A 220 -27.25 -3.77 -11.71
C SER A 220 -26.26 -4.41 -12.68
N TYR A 221 -26.56 -4.32 -13.98
CA TYR A 221 -25.73 -4.81 -15.06
C TYR A 221 -25.67 -3.78 -16.18
N ASP A 222 -24.47 -3.45 -16.65
CA ASP A 222 -24.26 -2.65 -17.85
C ASP A 222 -23.02 -3.15 -18.60
N ASN A 223 -23.21 -3.48 -19.87
CA ASN A 223 -22.14 -3.77 -20.84
C ASN A 223 -21.02 -4.71 -20.31
N GLY A 224 -21.40 -5.91 -19.82
CA GLY A 224 -20.42 -6.90 -19.33
C GLY A 224 -19.96 -6.70 -17.89
N ILE A 225 -20.47 -5.69 -17.17
CA ILE A 225 -20.11 -5.40 -15.78
C ILE A 225 -21.34 -5.56 -14.90
N TRP A 226 -21.19 -6.39 -13.87
CA TRP A 226 -22.14 -6.48 -12.76
C TRP A 226 -21.71 -5.55 -11.64
N ALA A 227 -22.68 -4.89 -11.02
CA ALA A 227 -22.51 -4.17 -9.77
C ALA A 227 -23.41 -4.81 -8.72
N PHE A 228 -22.85 -5.32 -7.62
CA PHE A 228 -23.58 -5.97 -6.54
C PHE A 228 -23.45 -5.17 -5.25
N GLU A 229 -24.58 -4.87 -4.61
CA GLU A 229 -24.59 -4.43 -3.22
C GLU A 229 -24.13 -5.57 -2.31
N ARG A 230 -23.11 -5.27 -1.49
CA ARG A 230 -22.54 -6.19 -0.51
C ARG A 230 -22.92 -5.80 0.90
N ASN A 231 -22.90 -6.80 1.78
CA ASN A 231 -22.77 -6.55 3.21
C ASN A 231 -21.40 -5.94 3.48
N ALA A 232 -21.36 -4.73 4.05
CA ALA A 232 -20.14 -4.26 4.69
C ALA A 232 -19.79 -5.17 5.89
N PRO A 233 -18.50 -5.28 6.28
CA PRO A 233 -18.11 -6.00 7.49
C PRO A 233 -18.90 -5.51 8.72
N PHE A 234 -19.25 -6.43 9.61
CA PHE A 234 -20.06 -6.16 10.81
C PHE A 234 -19.52 -4.96 11.61
N ILE A 235 -20.33 -3.90 11.72
CA ILE A 235 -20.05 -2.78 12.61
C ILE A 235 -20.90 -2.96 13.87
N ALA A 236 -20.29 -3.47 14.95
CA ALA A 236 -20.96 -3.66 16.24
C ALA A 236 -22.32 -4.41 16.19
N GLY A 237 -22.46 -5.39 15.30
CA GLY A 237 -23.71 -6.15 15.10
C GLY A 237 -24.67 -5.57 14.05
N PHE A 238 -24.27 -4.50 13.35
CA PHE A 238 -25.07 -3.83 12.33
C PHE A 238 -24.46 -3.99 10.94
N ILE A 239 -25.33 -4.11 9.93
CA ILE A 239 -24.97 -4.27 8.51
C ILE A 239 -25.15 -2.92 7.82
N ALA A 240 -24.08 -2.33 7.29
CA ALA A 240 -24.16 -1.21 6.37
C ALA A 240 -24.24 -1.73 4.93
N ARG A 241 -25.24 -1.25 4.17
CA ARG A 241 -25.49 -1.62 2.77
C ARG A 241 -24.89 -0.62 1.79
N ASN A 242 -23.67 -0.18 2.05
CA ASN A 242 -23.02 0.92 1.33
C ASN A 242 -21.88 0.48 0.40
N THR A 243 -21.48 -0.80 0.45
CA THR A 243 -20.40 -1.33 -0.39
C THR A 243 -21.00 -1.87 -1.68
N ILE A 244 -20.46 -1.45 -2.82
CA ILE A 244 -20.81 -1.96 -4.15
C ILE A 244 -19.57 -2.62 -4.75
N ASP A 245 -19.64 -3.90 -5.05
CA ASP A 245 -18.59 -4.61 -5.77
C ASP A 245 -18.92 -4.68 -7.25
N PHE A 246 -17.90 -4.57 -8.09
CA PHE A 246 -17.99 -4.68 -9.53
C PHE A 246 -17.35 -5.99 -10.01
N TYR A 247 -18.05 -6.73 -10.85
CA TYR A 247 -17.60 -7.99 -11.43
C TYR A 247 -17.66 -7.94 -12.95
N ASP A 248 -16.81 -8.71 -13.62
CA ASP A 248 -16.99 -8.97 -15.04
C ASP A 248 -18.16 -9.95 -15.28
N LYS A 249 -18.51 -10.18 -16.55
CA LYS A 249 -19.55 -11.13 -16.96
C LYS A 249 -19.33 -12.59 -16.49
N ASN A 250 -18.09 -12.95 -16.13
CA ASN A 250 -17.76 -14.28 -15.62
C ASN A 250 -17.76 -14.32 -14.09
N PHE A 251 -18.22 -13.26 -13.43
CA PHE A 251 -18.24 -13.10 -11.97
C PHE A 251 -16.85 -13.12 -11.33
N ASN A 252 -15.84 -12.57 -12.03
CA ASN A 252 -14.56 -12.23 -11.40
C ASN A 252 -14.63 -10.81 -10.82
N LEU A 253 -14.23 -10.66 -9.56
CA LEU A 253 -14.19 -9.34 -8.89
C LEU A 253 -13.19 -8.43 -9.61
N LEU A 254 -13.66 -7.25 -10.02
CA LEU A 254 -12.86 -6.22 -10.66
C LEU A 254 -12.42 -5.16 -9.65
N ASN A 255 -13.37 -4.62 -8.88
CA ASN A 255 -13.14 -3.56 -7.91
C ASN A 255 -14.28 -3.48 -6.89
N SER A 256 -14.07 -2.74 -5.81
CA SER A 256 -15.10 -2.42 -4.81
C SER A 256 -15.09 -0.93 -4.52
N THR A 257 -16.27 -0.36 -4.30
CA THR A 257 -16.44 1.02 -3.86
C THR A 257 -17.38 1.09 -2.66
N SER A 258 -17.33 2.19 -1.93
CA SER A 258 -18.22 2.45 -0.80
C SER A 258 -18.92 3.78 -1.00
N LEU A 259 -20.25 3.74 -1.05
CA LEU A 259 -21.07 4.93 -1.01
C LEU A 259 -21.01 5.54 0.41
N PRO A 260 -21.11 6.88 0.53
CA PRO A 260 -21.21 7.54 1.82
C PRO A 260 -22.37 7.00 2.65
N MET A 261 -22.22 6.90 3.98
CA MET A 261 -23.24 6.27 4.84
C MET A 261 -24.61 6.96 4.76
N TRP A 262 -24.65 8.28 4.57
CA TRP A 262 -25.87 9.06 4.37
C TRP A 262 -26.61 8.78 3.05
N SER A 263 -25.95 8.06 2.14
CA SER A 263 -26.46 7.58 0.86
C SER A 263 -26.44 6.05 0.74
N SER A 264 -26.06 5.33 1.80
CA SER A 264 -25.92 3.86 1.83
C SER A 264 -27.24 3.15 1.55
N GLY A 265 -28.34 3.73 2.03
CA GLY A 265 -29.67 3.32 1.65
C GLY A 265 -30.38 2.36 2.59
N TYR A 266 -29.72 1.81 3.61
CA TYR A 266 -30.41 1.02 4.62
C TYR A 266 -29.58 0.89 5.89
N VAL A 267 -30.08 1.57 6.92
CA VAL A 267 -29.83 1.25 8.32
C VAL A 267 -31.24 1.05 8.87
N THR A 268 -31.59 -0.10 9.44
CA THR A 268 -32.96 -0.25 9.99
C THR A 268 -33.09 0.53 11.29
N LYS A 269 -34.30 1.02 11.58
CA LYS A 269 -34.63 1.60 12.90
C LYS A 269 -34.36 0.61 14.06
N THR A 270 -34.28 -0.69 13.78
CA THR A 270 -33.94 -1.75 14.75
C THR A 270 -32.44 -1.97 14.92
N THR A 271 -31.60 -1.43 14.04
CA THR A 271 -30.14 -1.58 14.08
C THR A 271 -29.44 -0.31 14.55
N ASN A 272 -29.91 0.90 14.24
CA ASN A 272 -29.18 2.11 14.67
C ASN A 272 -30.09 3.35 14.74
N ASP A 273 -29.93 4.15 15.79
CA ASP A 273 -30.77 5.32 16.10
C ASP A 273 -30.68 6.43 15.03
N TYR A 274 -29.58 6.48 14.28
CA TYR A 274 -29.34 7.42 13.19
C TYR A 274 -30.09 7.06 11.90
N ALA A 275 -30.56 5.82 11.74
CA ALA A 275 -31.22 5.33 10.54
C ALA A 275 -32.29 6.28 9.97
N LYS A 276 -33.15 6.82 10.84
CA LYS A 276 -34.27 7.69 10.47
C LYS A 276 -33.85 9.07 9.93
N TYR A 277 -32.56 9.42 10.05
CA TYR A 277 -31.96 10.67 9.57
C TYR A 277 -31.12 10.46 8.30
N LEU A 278 -31.15 9.27 7.69
CA LEU A 278 -30.43 8.96 6.45
C LEU A 278 -31.44 8.62 5.34
N HIS A 279 -31.09 8.87 4.07
CA HIS A 279 -31.97 8.50 2.96
C HIS A 279 -31.96 6.98 2.74
N LYS A 280 -33.15 6.42 2.47
CA LYS A 280 -33.32 5.01 2.12
C LYS A 280 -33.20 4.85 0.60
N ARG A 281 -32.24 4.05 0.13
CA ARG A 281 -32.01 3.74 -1.28
C ARG A 281 -32.88 2.55 -1.64
N GLN A 282 -33.66 2.70 -2.69
CA GLN A 282 -34.63 1.70 -3.14
C GLN A 282 -34.14 0.93 -4.38
N GLY A 283 -33.01 1.35 -4.95
CA GLY A 283 -32.32 0.64 -6.02
C GLY A 283 -31.18 1.47 -6.60
N PHE A 284 -30.38 0.86 -7.45
CA PHE A 284 -29.38 1.57 -8.24
C PHE A 284 -29.21 0.95 -9.62
N ALA A 285 -28.71 1.75 -10.56
CA ALA A 285 -28.37 1.35 -11.91
C ALA A 285 -26.94 1.78 -12.24
N LEU A 286 -26.15 0.86 -12.79
CA LEU A 286 -24.84 1.13 -13.36
C LEU A 286 -25.01 1.64 -14.80
N LYS A 287 -24.31 2.70 -15.17
CA LYS A 287 -24.15 3.08 -16.58
C LYS A 287 -22.79 3.73 -16.81
N GLY A 288 -21.94 3.08 -17.61
CA GLY A 288 -20.58 3.54 -17.86
C GLY A 288 -19.79 3.70 -16.55
N ASP A 289 -19.39 4.93 -16.23
CA ASP A 289 -18.60 5.30 -15.04
C ASP A 289 -19.43 5.84 -13.88
N LYS A 290 -20.75 5.62 -13.89
CA LYS A 290 -21.68 6.20 -12.91
C LYS A 290 -22.64 5.18 -12.31
N LEU A 291 -22.98 5.41 -11.05
CA LEU A 291 -24.07 4.76 -10.33
C LEU A 291 -25.21 5.75 -10.14
N TYR A 292 -26.38 5.41 -10.68
CA TYR A 292 -27.62 6.16 -10.51
C TYR A 292 -28.42 5.49 -9.41
N CYS A 293 -28.60 6.15 -8.28
CA CYS A 293 -29.25 5.58 -7.10
C CYS A 293 -30.57 6.29 -6.86
N ALA A 294 -31.66 5.53 -6.75
CA ALA A 294 -32.97 6.08 -6.39
C ALA A 294 -33.28 5.88 -4.91
N PHE A 295 -33.96 6.86 -4.33
CA PHE A 295 -34.24 6.97 -2.90
C PHE A 295 -35.71 7.26 -2.65
N GLY A 296 -36.18 6.80 -1.48
CA GLY A 296 -37.50 7.14 -0.96
C GLY A 296 -38.31 5.94 -0.50
N GLY A 297 -38.31 5.70 0.81
CA GLY A 297 -39.24 4.75 1.44
C GLY A 297 -40.70 5.19 1.36
N ALA A 298 -41.61 4.25 1.59
CA ALA A 298 -43.04 4.50 1.74
C ALA A 298 -43.39 5.69 2.66
N HIS A 299 -44.06 6.69 2.09
CA HIS A 299 -44.72 7.75 2.86
C HIS A 299 -46.24 7.71 2.65
N ASP A 300 -46.99 7.34 3.69
CA ASP A 300 -48.45 7.34 3.69
C ASP A 300 -49.04 8.63 4.32
N ASN A 301 -50.35 8.86 4.19
CA ASN A 301 -51.02 9.94 4.93
C ASN A 301 -51.01 9.61 6.44
N ASN A 302 -50.58 10.54 7.30
CA ASN A 302 -50.80 10.65 8.77
C ASN A 302 -49.54 10.88 9.64
N THR A 303 -48.35 11.05 9.07
CA THR A 303 -47.13 11.35 9.83
C THR A 303 -46.31 12.45 9.16
N PRO A 304 -45.54 13.25 9.92
CA PRO A 304 -44.50 14.08 9.34
C PRO A 304 -43.48 13.21 8.61
N ALA A 305 -43.06 13.64 7.42
CA ALA A 305 -42.05 12.95 6.65
C ALA A 305 -40.72 12.87 7.40
N VAL A 306 -40.13 11.69 7.47
CA VAL A 306 -38.76 11.49 7.97
C VAL A 306 -37.78 11.31 6.81
N CYS A 307 -36.48 11.50 7.06
CA CYS A 307 -35.44 11.50 6.04
C CYS A 307 -35.43 10.21 5.17
N THR A 308 -35.74 9.05 5.74
CA THR A 308 -35.84 7.78 4.99
C THR A 308 -36.93 7.76 3.92
N GLU A 309 -37.92 8.65 4.02
CA GLU A 309 -39.09 8.76 3.16
C GLU A 309 -38.93 9.87 2.11
N TYR A 310 -37.79 10.56 2.10
CA TYR A 310 -37.51 11.60 1.11
C TYR A 310 -37.18 10.94 -0.22
N GLN A 311 -37.83 11.44 -1.27
CA GLN A 311 -37.87 10.80 -2.58
C GLN A 311 -36.84 11.44 -3.50
N GLY A 312 -36.21 10.67 -4.40
CA GLY A 312 -35.42 11.27 -5.47
C GLY A 312 -34.24 10.43 -5.92
N THR A 313 -33.24 11.09 -6.48
CA THR A 313 -32.13 10.43 -7.16
C THR A 313 -30.82 11.08 -6.80
N LYS A 314 -29.78 10.26 -6.64
CA LYS A 314 -28.39 10.71 -6.50
C LYS A 314 -27.52 9.96 -7.50
N ILE A 315 -26.55 10.66 -8.07
CA ILE A 315 -25.62 10.11 -9.06
C ILE A 315 -24.22 10.10 -8.44
N PHE A 316 -23.56 8.96 -8.48
CA PHE A 316 -22.20 8.79 -7.97
C PHE A 316 -21.24 8.42 -9.10
N ASN A 317 -19.97 8.81 -8.98
CA ASN A 317 -18.90 8.17 -9.75
C ASN A 317 -18.57 6.79 -9.14
N LEU A 318 -17.75 5.98 -9.82
CA LEU A 318 -17.33 4.67 -9.28
C LEU A 318 -16.38 4.76 -8.07
N ALA A 319 -15.86 5.95 -7.73
CA ALA A 319 -15.09 6.18 -6.51
C ALA A 319 -16.00 6.42 -5.27
N GLY A 320 -17.31 6.56 -5.47
CA GLY A 320 -18.29 6.78 -4.41
C GLY A 320 -18.60 8.26 -4.15
N ASP A 321 -18.08 9.19 -4.95
CA ASP A 321 -18.36 10.62 -4.80
C ASP A 321 -19.73 10.96 -5.41
N CYS A 322 -20.55 11.70 -4.67
CA CYS A 322 -21.83 12.19 -5.16
C CYS A 322 -21.60 13.34 -6.15
N LEU A 323 -21.99 13.16 -7.41
CA LEU A 323 -21.85 14.14 -8.50
C LEU A 323 -23.05 15.08 -8.57
N GLU A 324 -24.26 14.56 -8.36
CA GLU A 324 -25.51 15.29 -8.47
C GLU A 324 -26.57 14.65 -7.58
N GLU A 325 -27.45 15.45 -6.98
CA GLU A 325 -28.59 14.95 -6.21
C GLU A 325 -29.80 15.88 -6.28
N ALA A 326 -30.99 15.28 -6.20
CA ALA A 326 -32.20 15.99 -5.81
C ALA A 326 -33.02 15.09 -4.88
N MET A 327 -33.30 15.61 -3.70
CA MET A 327 -34.15 14.98 -2.71
C MET A 327 -35.41 15.84 -2.55
N LEU A 328 -36.56 15.17 -2.54
CA LEU A 328 -37.88 15.77 -2.59
C LEU A 328 -38.64 15.39 -1.33
N GLU A 329 -39.25 16.38 -0.69
CA GLU A 329 -40.15 16.14 0.43
C GLU A 329 -41.42 15.42 -0.07
N PRO A 330 -41.78 14.26 0.51
CA PRO A 330 -42.80 13.37 -0.07
C PRO A 330 -44.20 13.99 -0.08
N ILE A 331 -44.59 14.81 0.90
CA ILE A 331 -45.91 15.45 0.93
C ILE A 331 -46.03 16.46 -0.22
N ALA A 332 -45.03 17.31 -0.40
CA ALA A 332 -44.95 18.29 -1.49
C ALA A 332 -44.92 17.59 -2.85
N MET A 333 -44.11 16.53 -2.99
CA MET A 333 -44.04 15.73 -4.22
C MET A 333 -45.41 15.13 -4.58
N ARG A 334 -46.14 14.55 -3.61
CA ARG A 334 -47.50 13.99 -3.86
C ARG A 334 -48.50 15.05 -4.27
N LYS A 335 -48.47 16.24 -3.68
CA LYS A 335 -49.36 17.35 -4.06
C LYS A 335 -49.14 17.77 -5.51
N ILE A 336 -47.88 17.90 -5.91
CA ILE A 336 -47.50 18.23 -7.29
C ILE A 336 -47.98 17.12 -8.24
N LEU A 337 -47.71 15.86 -7.90
CA LEU A 337 -48.10 14.71 -8.71
C LEU A 337 -49.63 14.55 -8.83
N THR A 338 -50.36 14.76 -7.73
CA THR A 338 -51.84 14.72 -7.68
C THR A 338 -52.43 15.70 -8.69
N LYS A 339 -51.92 16.95 -8.67
CA LYS A 339 -52.37 18.01 -9.57
C LYS A 339 -52.07 17.66 -11.02
N HIS A 340 -50.87 17.14 -11.30
CA HIS A 340 -50.46 16.83 -12.66
C HIS A 340 -51.22 15.62 -13.25
N LEU A 341 -51.48 14.59 -12.44
CA LEU A 341 -52.31 13.44 -12.84
C LEU A 341 -53.82 13.75 -12.88
N GLY A 342 -54.24 14.96 -12.50
CA GLY A 342 -55.65 15.35 -12.48
C GLY A 342 -56.51 14.57 -11.48
N LYS A 343 -55.93 14.03 -10.39
CA LYS A 343 -56.68 13.26 -9.40
C LYS A 343 -57.50 14.19 -8.51
N GLN A 344 -58.72 13.77 -8.14
CA GLN A 344 -59.65 14.59 -7.33
C GLN A 344 -59.24 14.75 -5.86
N SER A 345 -58.39 13.86 -5.35
CA SER A 345 -57.92 13.87 -3.96
C SER A 345 -56.43 13.62 -3.91
N GLU A 346 -55.75 14.18 -2.90
CA GLU A 346 -54.31 13.99 -2.70
C GLU A 346 -53.95 12.49 -2.63
N LEU A 347 -52.92 12.12 -3.38
CA LEU A 347 -52.39 10.76 -3.38
C LEU A 347 -52.01 10.32 -1.96
N ARG A 348 -52.42 9.10 -1.59
CA ARG A 348 -52.25 8.58 -0.23
C ARG A 348 -50.84 8.11 0.09
N ARG A 349 -50.09 7.68 -0.92
CA ARG A 349 -48.75 7.11 -0.80
C ARG A 349 -47.81 7.76 -1.80
N ILE A 350 -46.53 7.77 -1.49
CA ILE A 350 -45.46 7.79 -2.49
C ILE A 350 -44.31 6.93 -2.01
N GLU A 351 -43.77 6.12 -2.91
CA GLU A 351 -42.64 5.23 -2.64
C GLU A 351 -41.88 5.00 -3.94
N ASN A 352 -40.57 5.12 -3.91
CA ASN A 352 -39.71 4.71 -5.01
C ASN A 352 -39.40 3.21 -4.90
N GLU A 353 -39.39 2.48 -6.02
CA GLU A 353 -39.06 1.04 -6.08
C GLU A 353 -38.01 0.76 -7.17
N GLY A 354 -37.05 1.66 -7.31
CA GLY A 354 -35.86 1.43 -8.13
C GLY A 354 -35.70 2.38 -9.31
N ILE A 355 -34.66 2.09 -10.09
CA ILE A 355 -34.14 2.93 -11.16
C ILE A 355 -33.49 2.07 -12.24
N VAL A 356 -33.64 2.47 -13.49
CA VAL A 356 -33.05 1.83 -14.67
C VAL A 356 -32.44 2.90 -15.55
N VAL A 357 -31.31 2.59 -16.18
CA VAL A 357 -30.70 3.44 -17.21
C VAL A 357 -30.62 2.64 -18.50
N THR A 358 -31.19 3.17 -19.59
CA THR A 358 -31.23 2.47 -20.88
C THR A 358 -29.87 2.48 -21.58
N SER A 359 -29.75 1.74 -22.68
CA SER A 359 -28.59 1.74 -23.57
C SER A 359 -28.19 3.16 -24.01
N LYS A 360 -29.19 4.04 -24.22
CA LYS A 360 -29.03 5.45 -24.62
C LYS A 360 -28.71 6.41 -23.48
N GLY A 361 -28.68 5.92 -22.23
CA GLY A 361 -28.45 6.76 -21.05
C GLY A 361 -29.69 7.48 -20.54
N GLU A 362 -30.90 7.09 -20.99
CA GLU A 362 -32.15 7.62 -20.44
C GLU A 362 -32.42 6.98 -19.08
N VAL A 363 -32.76 7.81 -18.10
CA VAL A 363 -32.94 7.37 -16.72
C VAL A 363 -34.42 7.27 -16.40
N TYR A 364 -34.85 6.12 -15.86
CA TYR A 364 -36.23 5.88 -15.47
C TYR A 364 -36.33 5.45 -14.01
N THR A 365 -37.38 5.89 -13.32
CA THR A 365 -37.67 5.46 -11.94
C THR A 365 -39.12 5.01 -11.84
N LEU A 366 -39.36 4.01 -10.98
CA LEU A 366 -40.70 3.53 -10.68
C LEU A 366 -41.13 4.08 -9.32
N TYR A 367 -42.31 4.68 -9.31
CA TYR A 367 -42.95 5.15 -8.08
C TYR A 367 -44.32 4.54 -7.90
N ILE A 368 -44.64 4.16 -6.68
CA ILE A 368 -45.96 3.69 -6.29
C ILE A 368 -46.66 4.78 -5.50
N TYR A 369 -47.90 5.10 -5.88
CA TYR A 369 -48.68 6.14 -5.22
C TYR A 369 -50.01 5.67 -4.62
N HIS A 370 -50.27 4.36 -4.71
CA HIS A 370 -51.37 3.70 -4.00
C HIS A 370 -50.85 2.66 -2.99
N SER A 371 -51.67 2.38 -1.98
CA SER A 371 -51.40 1.35 -0.99
C SER A 371 -52.53 0.33 -0.97
N ARG A 372 -52.39 -0.73 -0.17
CA ARG A 372 -53.48 -1.69 0.10
C ARG A 372 -54.75 -1.04 0.69
N ALA A 373 -54.62 0.16 1.26
CA ALA A 373 -55.76 0.92 1.78
C ALA A 373 -56.58 1.61 0.66
N THR A 374 -56.07 1.66 -0.56
CA THR A 374 -56.84 2.06 -1.75
C THR A 374 -57.68 0.87 -2.22
N SER A 375 -58.93 1.14 -2.62
CA SER A 375 -59.83 0.09 -3.11
C SER A 375 -59.21 -0.69 -4.27
N PHE A 376 -59.52 -1.98 -4.33
CA PHE A 376 -59.02 -2.87 -5.38
C PHE A 376 -59.41 -2.37 -6.78
N GLU A 377 -60.64 -1.87 -6.97
CA GLU A 377 -61.12 -1.32 -8.23
C GLU A 377 -60.33 -0.11 -8.74
N THR A 378 -59.81 0.72 -7.84
CA THR A 378 -58.94 1.85 -8.22
C THR A 378 -57.56 1.33 -8.60
N ARG A 379 -57.00 0.40 -7.81
CA ARG A 379 -55.67 -0.18 -8.07
C ARG A 379 -55.58 -0.95 -9.40
N LYS A 380 -56.70 -1.47 -9.91
CA LYS A 380 -56.79 -2.10 -11.24
C LYS A 380 -56.64 -1.14 -12.41
N LYS A 381 -56.77 0.17 -12.17
CA LYS A 381 -56.72 1.20 -13.21
C LYS A 381 -55.44 2.02 -13.16
N GLU A 382 -54.91 2.20 -11.95
CA GLU A 382 -53.84 3.15 -11.70
C GLU A 382 -53.07 2.78 -10.42
N GLY A 383 -51.91 3.40 -10.20
CA GLY A 383 -51.19 3.31 -8.91
C GLY A 383 -49.67 3.20 -9.01
N ILE A 384 -49.12 2.99 -10.20
CA ILE A 384 -47.68 3.06 -10.48
C ILE A 384 -47.43 4.14 -11.53
N VAL A 385 -46.44 4.98 -11.30
CA VAL A 385 -45.95 5.95 -12.27
C VAL A 385 -44.50 5.64 -12.63
N ILE A 386 -44.19 5.63 -13.92
CA ILE A 386 -42.82 5.58 -14.41
C ILE A 386 -42.41 7.00 -14.79
N PHE A 387 -41.42 7.56 -14.10
CA PHE A 387 -40.83 8.82 -14.49
C PHE A 387 -39.63 8.59 -15.40
N GLN A 388 -39.52 9.39 -16.45
CA GLN A 388 -38.25 9.69 -17.09
C GLN A 388 -37.60 10.84 -16.32
N GLU A 389 -36.43 10.55 -15.75
CA GLU A 389 -35.57 11.48 -15.03
C GLU A 389 -34.58 12.14 -16.00
N LEU A 390 -33.94 13.24 -15.58
CA LEU A 390 -32.88 13.90 -16.35
C LEU A 390 -33.25 14.15 -17.81
N THR A 391 -34.46 14.66 -18.05
CA THR A 391 -34.96 15.03 -19.38
C THR A 391 -35.33 16.51 -19.45
N ASP A 392 -35.10 17.12 -20.61
CA ASP A 392 -35.44 18.50 -20.96
C ASP A 392 -36.74 18.58 -21.79
N ALA A 393 -37.50 17.49 -21.86
CA ALA A 393 -38.78 17.44 -22.56
C ALA A 393 -39.74 18.54 -22.07
N GLY A 394 -40.51 19.11 -23.00
CA GLY A 394 -41.41 20.23 -22.72
C GLY A 394 -42.60 19.91 -21.81
N ASP A 395 -42.91 18.62 -21.61
CA ASP A 395 -43.99 18.09 -20.78
C ASP A 395 -43.53 17.65 -19.37
N CYS A 396 -42.30 17.99 -18.96
CA CYS A 396 -41.80 17.68 -17.63
C CYS A 396 -42.62 18.35 -16.51
N VAL A 397 -42.81 17.60 -15.42
CA VAL A 397 -43.32 18.09 -14.14
C VAL A 397 -42.15 18.67 -13.34
N ASP A 398 -42.30 19.91 -12.89
CA ASP A 398 -41.29 20.60 -12.07
C ASP A 398 -41.54 20.38 -10.57
N TYR A 399 -40.64 19.63 -9.94
CA TYR A 399 -40.64 19.35 -8.51
C TYR A 399 -39.73 20.28 -7.69
N SER A 400 -39.23 21.38 -8.26
CA SER A 400 -38.34 22.30 -7.54
C SER A 400 -38.96 22.89 -6.28
N ALA A 401 -40.30 22.98 -6.20
CA ALA A 401 -41.01 23.40 -4.98
C ALA A 401 -41.06 22.32 -3.87
N ALA A 402 -40.81 21.05 -4.22
CA ALA A 402 -40.65 19.95 -3.28
C ALA A 402 -39.17 19.69 -2.93
N LEU A 403 -38.24 20.34 -3.64
CA LEU A 403 -36.81 20.22 -3.38
C LEU A 403 -36.52 20.66 -1.95
N THR A 404 -35.89 19.77 -1.21
CA THR A 404 -35.40 20.05 0.13
C THR A 404 -33.89 19.99 0.11
N TYR A 405 -33.28 21.00 0.73
CA TYR A 405 -31.85 20.94 1.01
C TYR A 405 -31.65 20.02 2.21
N THR A 406 -31.57 18.72 1.94
CA THR A 406 -30.91 17.82 2.87
C THR A 406 -29.44 18.12 2.73
N ALA A 407 -28.97 19.12 3.49
CA ALA A 407 -27.57 19.45 3.55
C ALA A 407 -26.80 18.15 3.63
N GLN A 408 -25.93 17.90 2.65
CA GLN A 408 -24.86 16.95 2.88
C GLN A 408 -24.27 17.35 4.22
N PRO A 409 -23.98 16.38 5.08
CA PRO A 409 -22.95 16.53 6.07
C PRO A 409 -21.61 16.99 5.47
N ASP A 410 -21.50 18.15 4.82
CA ASP A 410 -20.24 18.71 4.32
C ASP A 410 -19.23 18.91 5.46
N PHE A 411 -19.68 18.90 6.71
CA PHE A 411 -18.79 18.83 7.87
C PHE A 411 -17.95 17.53 7.92
N MET A 412 -18.41 16.45 7.30
CA MET A 412 -17.72 15.15 7.27
C MET A 412 -16.52 15.14 6.33
N SER A 413 -16.62 15.80 5.17
CA SER A 413 -15.47 15.96 4.26
C SER A 413 -14.35 16.76 4.93
N LEU A 414 -14.72 17.67 5.84
CA LEU A 414 -13.79 18.43 6.67
C LEU A 414 -13.22 17.65 7.86
N ARG A 415 -13.71 16.44 8.13
CA ARG A 415 -13.37 15.59 9.31
C ARG A 415 -13.42 16.38 10.62
N ARG A 416 -14.42 17.26 10.78
CA ARG A 416 -14.59 18.12 11.97
C ARG A 416 -15.95 17.96 12.61
N MET A 417 -15.97 18.03 13.95
CA MET A 417 -17.24 18.05 14.67
C MET A 417 -17.97 19.39 14.46
N PRO A 418 -19.26 19.38 14.10
CA PRO A 418 -20.02 20.59 13.84
C PRO A 418 -20.44 21.30 15.14
N ARG A 419 -20.71 22.60 15.00
CA ARG A 419 -21.12 23.49 16.10
C ARG A 419 -22.43 24.18 15.75
N GLY A 420 -23.29 24.33 16.75
CA GLY A 420 -24.50 25.15 16.64
C GLY A 420 -24.18 26.64 16.67
N THR A 421 -25.20 27.48 16.45
CA THR A 421 -25.08 28.96 16.52
C THR A 421 -24.62 29.47 17.89
N SER A 422 -24.79 28.66 18.95
CA SER A 422 -24.30 28.92 20.31
C SER A 422 -22.80 28.58 20.52
N GLY A 423 -22.11 28.04 19.51
CA GLY A 423 -20.73 27.57 19.60
C GLY A 423 -20.57 26.17 20.25
N LYS A 424 -21.65 25.64 20.82
CA LYS A 424 -21.72 24.30 21.41
C LYS A 424 -21.57 23.22 20.34
N MET A 425 -20.94 22.12 20.71
CA MET A 425 -20.85 20.95 19.84
C MET A 425 -22.22 20.30 19.71
N ILE A 426 -22.62 19.96 18.50
CA ILE A 426 -23.92 19.35 18.23
C ILE A 426 -23.74 18.08 17.41
N ASP A 427 -24.62 17.12 17.65
CA ASP A 427 -24.89 16.05 16.73
C ASP A 427 -25.60 16.67 15.50
N PRO A 428 -24.99 16.60 14.32
CA PRO A 428 -25.52 17.28 13.15
C PRO A 428 -26.77 16.64 12.56
N LEU A 429 -27.04 15.36 12.85
CA LEU A 429 -28.21 14.67 12.33
C LEU A 429 -29.40 14.81 13.28
N THR A 430 -29.15 14.86 14.59
CA THR A 430 -30.22 14.97 15.59
C THR A 430 -30.45 16.39 16.12
N GLY A 431 -29.47 17.29 15.93
CA GLY A 431 -29.46 18.64 16.48
C GLY A 431 -29.22 18.69 18.00
N LYS A 432 -28.98 17.55 18.66
CA LYS A 432 -28.75 17.47 20.11
C LYS A 432 -27.35 17.97 20.45
N GLU A 433 -27.21 18.64 21.59
CA GLU A 433 -25.91 19.03 22.12
C GLU A 433 -25.10 17.78 22.53
N ILE A 434 -23.84 17.74 22.14
CA ILE A 434 -22.88 16.71 22.53
C ILE A 434 -22.13 17.22 23.76
N THR A 435 -22.19 16.47 24.86
CA THR A 435 -21.59 16.85 26.15
C THR A 435 -20.60 15.82 26.68
N GLN A 436 -20.57 14.60 26.12
CA GLN A 436 -19.64 13.55 26.51
C GLN A 436 -18.98 12.87 25.29
N MET A 437 -17.73 12.44 25.44
CA MET A 437 -16.95 11.74 24.41
C MET A 437 -17.61 10.45 23.91
N SER A 438 -18.36 9.75 24.76
CA SER A 438 -19.10 8.53 24.40
C SER A 438 -20.16 8.78 23.32
N GLU A 439 -20.77 9.98 23.30
CA GLU A 439 -21.76 10.39 22.28
C GLU A 439 -21.08 10.58 20.92
N ILE A 440 -19.86 11.13 20.91
CA ILE A 440 -19.02 11.19 19.71
C ILE A 440 -18.67 9.79 19.23
N PHE A 441 -18.22 8.91 20.12
CA PHE A 441 -17.86 7.54 19.74
C PHE A 441 -19.04 6.80 19.13
N LYS A 442 -20.25 6.96 19.71
CA LYS A 442 -21.48 6.42 19.16
C LYS A 442 -21.72 6.94 17.74
N PHE A 443 -21.68 8.26 17.54
CA PHE A 443 -21.85 8.91 16.24
C PHE A 443 -20.86 8.39 15.19
N LEU A 444 -19.56 8.34 15.52
CA LEU A 444 -18.52 7.87 14.60
C LEU A 444 -18.71 6.40 14.22
N ARG A 445 -18.96 5.54 15.21
CA ARG A 445 -19.19 4.11 15.00
C ARG A 445 -20.42 3.87 14.13
N GLU A 446 -21.54 4.48 14.49
CA GLU A 446 -22.84 4.24 13.85
C GLU A 446 -22.92 4.80 12.42
N LEU A 447 -22.07 5.77 12.07
CA LEU A 447 -21.98 6.31 10.72
C LEU A 447 -20.72 5.85 9.95
N ASN A 448 -19.93 4.93 10.53
CA ASN A 448 -18.65 4.44 10.00
C ASN A 448 -17.67 5.55 9.59
N ILE A 449 -17.50 6.53 10.46
CA ILE A 449 -16.65 7.70 10.24
C ILE A 449 -15.24 7.34 10.69
N SER A 450 -14.25 7.43 9.79
CA SER A 450 -12.87 7.00 10.07
C SER A 450 -12.22 7.79 11.21
N ASP A 451 -12.41 9.10 11.20
CA ASP A 451 -11.85 10.00 12.21
C ASP A 451 -12.51 11.38 12.18
N VAL A 452 -12.41 12.07 13.32
CA VAL A 452 -12.80 13.48 13.45
C VAL A 452 -11.79 14.24 14.29
N LEU A 453 -11.76 15.54 14.07
CA LEU A 453 -10.96 16.51 14.80
C LEU A 453 -11.87 17.58 15.39
N PHE A 454 -11.61 17.99 16.63
CA PHE A 454 -12.24 19.18 17.20
C PHE A 454 -11.35 19.84 18.23
N ASP A 455 -11.65 21.09 18.51
CA ASP A 455 -10.93 21.91 19.46
C ASP A 455 -11.78 22.16 20.72
N THR A 456 -11.17 22.19 21.90
CA THR A 456 -11.85 22.59 23.14
C THR A 456 -11.67 24.09 23.37
N GLY A 457 -12.73 24.77 23.77
CA GLY A 457 -12.79 26.23 23.94
C GLY A 457 -13.92 26.61 24.90
N GLY A 458 -14.12 27.91 25.15
CA GLY A 458 -15.10 28.39 26.15
C GLY A 458 -16.56 27.95 25.93
N PHE A 459 -16.91 27.49 24.73
CA PHE A 459 -18.25 26.99 24.38
C PHE A 459 -18.29 25.45 24.20
N THR A 460 -17.17 24.74 24.41
CA THR A 460 -17.06 23.28 24.21
C THR A 460 -16.87 22.58 25.54
N ASN A 461 -17.96 22.41 26.27
CA ASN A 461 -17.96 21.73 27.56
C ASN A 461 -18.21 20.23 27.35
N ILE A 462 -17.16 19.52 26.95
CA ILE A 462 -17.20 18.08 26.74
C ILE A 462 -16.43 17.35 27.83
N THR A 463 -17.03 16.31 28.39
CA THR A 463 -16.34 15.40 29.30
C THR A 463 -15.74 14.23 28.52
N ASP A 464 -14.64 13.67 29.05
CA ASP A 464 -14.13 12.40 28.58
C ASP A 464 -15.07 11.24 28.98
N ILE A 465 -14.68 10.00 28.66
CA ILE A 465 -15.53 8.83 28.95
C ILE A 465 -15.65 8.51 30.44
N ASP A 466 -14.76 9.02 31.29
CA ASP A 466 -14.84 8.86 32.75
C ASP A 466 -15.66 10.00 33.39
N GLY A 467 -16.10 10.98 32.59
CA GLY A 467 -16.88 12.14 33.04
C GLY A 467 -16.02 13.34 33.43
N GLU A 468 -14.71 13.31 33.20
CA GLU A 468 -13.83 14.44 33.50
C GLU A 468 -13.90 15.52 32.40
N LEU A 469 -14.07 16.78 32.78
CA LEU A 469 -14.17 17.89 31.83
C LEU A 469 -12.85 18.12 31.08
N LEU A 470 -12.89 18.12 29.75
CA LEU A 470 -11.75 18.52 28.93
C LEU A 470 -11.57 20.05 28.99
N LYS A 471 -10.42 20.49 29.51
CA LYS A 471 -10.08 21.92 29.64
C LYS A 471 -10.03 22.60 28.27
N SER A 472 -10.25 23.92 28.25
CA SER A 472 -10.10 24.77 27.05
C SER A 472 -8.65 24.75 26.52
N GLY A 473 -8.48 24.88 25.20
CA GLY A 473 -7.17 24.99 24.55
C GLY A 473 -6.57 23.68 24.04
N LEU A 474 -7.35 22.60 24.00
CA LEU A 474 -6.94 21.30 23.45
C LEU A 474 -7.36 21.17 21.99
N LEU A 475 -6.61 20.36 21.26
CA LEU A 475 -6.99 19.81 19.96
C LEU A 475 -7.11 18.29 20.13
N VAL A 476 -8.30 17.77 19.86
CA VAL A 476 -8.67 16.37 20.07
C VAL A 476 -8.96 15.73 18.72
N ARG A 477 -8.23 14.67 18.40
CA ARG A 477 -8.53 13.80 17.26
C ARG A 477 -8.99 12.44 17.76
N ILE A 478 -10.01 11.90 17.12
CA ILE A 478 -10.52 10.57 17.43
C ILE A 478 -10.43 9.73 16.17
N VAL A 479 -9.73 8.61 16.24
CA VAL A 479 -9.64 7.61 15.17
C VAL A 479 -10.51 6.42 15.53
N ASN A 480 -11.44 6.10 14.64
CA ASN A 480 -12.43 5.04 14.82
C ASN A 480 -11.92 3.72 14.22
N GLN A 481 -11.77 2.70 15.06
CA GLN A 481 -11.53 1.30 14.68
C GLN A 481 -12.71 0.42 15.10
N ASN A 482 -13.93 0.96 15.00
CA ASN A 482 -15.22 0.32 15.29
C ASN A 482 -15.42 -0.03 16.77
N THR A 483 -14.78 -1.10 17.27
CA THR A 483 -14.86 -1.52 18.69
C THR A 483 -13.78 -0.88 19.56
N VAL A 484 -12.83 -0.17 18.93
CA VAL A 484 -11.77 0.57 19.61
C VAL A 484 -11.74 1.99 19.05
N MET A 485 -11.68 3.00 19.93
CA MET A 485 -11.50 4.41 19.57
C MET A 485 -10.16 4.87 20.10
N TYR A 486 -9.32 5.47 19.25
CA TYR A 486 -8.08 6.11 19.68
C TYR A 486 -8.32 7.60 19.83
N VAL A 487 -8.11 8.14 21.03
CA VAL A 487 -8.26 9.56 21.33
C VAL A 487 -6.88 10.18 21.48
N GLU A 488 -6.52 11.02 20.53
CA GLU A 488 -5.30 11.82 20.52
C GLU A 488 -5.61 13.21 21.06
N ILE A 489 -4.91 13.62 22.12
CA ILE A 489 -5.09 14.93 22.77
C ILE A 489 -3.78 15.70 22.67
N THR A 490 -3.85 16.88 22.05
CA THR A 490 -2.70 17.78 21.87
C THR A 490 -3.05 19.20 22.33
N SER A 491 -2.04 20.04 22.56
CA SER A 491 -2.25 21.46 22.85
C SER A 491 -2.51 22.22 21.55
N ARG A 492 -3.47 23.16 21.55
CA ARG A 492 -3.66 24.09 20.44
C ARG A 492 -2.51 25.08 20.30
N ASN A 493 -1.81 25.39 21.40
CA ASN A 493 -0.70 26.34 21.44
C ASN A 493 0.56 25.65 21.99
N HIS A 494 1.65 25.65 21.20
CA HIS A 494 2.95 25.10 21.60
C HIS A 494 3.65 25.90 22.72
N SER A 495 3.11 27.07 23.10
CA SER A 495 3.77 28.04 23.98
C SER A 495 3.52 27.85 25.49
N THR A 496 2.55 27.03 25.90
CA THR A 496 2.28 26.74 27.32
C THR A 496 1.92 25.26 27.53
N LEU A 497 2.88 24.48 28.00
CA LEU A 497 2.67 23.09 28.44
C LEU A 497 1.95 23.09 29.80
N HIS A 498 0.63 23.30 29.81
CA HIS A 498 -0.17 22.85 30.94
C HIS A 498 -0.21 21.32 30.97
N GLU A 499 -0.51 20.72 32.13
CA GLU A 499 -0.75 19.28 32.26
C GLU A 499 -1.81 18.83 31.26
N LEU A 500 -1.37 18.26 30.14
CA LEU A 500 -2.24 17.71 29.11
C LEU A 500 -2.84 16.40 29.62
N PRO A 501 -4.16 16.18 29.42
CA PRO A 501 -4.72 14.85 29.57
C PRO A 501 -3.96 13.86 28.69
N SER A 502 -3.77 12.63 29.17
CA SER A 502 -3.13 11.59 28.36
C SER A 502 -4.04 11.19 27.20
N SER A 503 -3.45 10.98 26.03
CA SER A 503 -4.12 10.25 24.95
C SER A 503 -4.43 8.83 25.41
N TYR A 504 -5.49 8.22 24.88
CA TYR A 504 -5.96 6.91 25.35
C TYR A 504 -6.66 6.12 24.24
N ALA A 505 -6.82 4.83 24.46
CA ALA A 505 -7.71 3.99 23.68
C ALA A 505 -8.97 3.72 24.51
N ALA A 506 -10.14 3.75 23.88
CA ALA A 506 -11.39 3.32 24.50
C ALA A 506 -11.87 2.06 23.81
N THR A 507 -12.21 1.02 24.56
CA THR A 507 -12.75 -0.23 24.00
C THR A 507 -14.20 -0.39 24.38
N LEU A 508 -15.02 -0.78 23.41
CA LEU A 508 -16.44 -1.04 23.59
C LEU A 508 -16.65 -2.38 24.31
N ALA A 509 -17.45 -2.37 25.36
CA ALA A 509 -17.86 -3.58 26.07
C ALA A 509 -18.83 -4.43 25.23
N ALA A 510 -19.00 -5.69 25.62
CA ALA A 510 -19.89 -6.62 24.94
C ALA A 510 -21.38 -6.19 24.94
N ASP A 511 -21.77 -5.26 25.80
CA ASP A 511 -23.11 -4.67 25.83
C ASP A 511 -23.40 -3.70 24.66
N GLY A 512 -22.37 -3.38 23.86
CA GLY A 512 -22.45 -2.48 22.71
C GLY A 512 -22.66 -1.00 23.06
N LYS A 513 -22.57 -0.62 24.34
CA LYS A 513 -22.92 0.72 24.84
C LYS A 513 -21.86 1.32 25.75
N THR A 514 -21.22 0.51 26.58
CA THR A 514 -20.26 0.99 27.58
C THR A 514 -18.85 1.04 26.99
N TRP A 515 -18.15 2.14 27.22
CA TRP A 515 -16.75 2.31 26.80
C TRP A 515 -15.84 2.24 28.03
N THR A 516 -14.76 1.47 27.92
CA THR A 516 -13.73 1.40 28.96
C THR A 516 -12.47 2.08 28.46
N LYS A 517 -11.96 3.02 29.27
CA LYS A 517 -10.69 3.70 29.01
C LYS A 517 -9.54 2.73 29.28
N ASN A 518 -8.86 2.34 28.21
CA ASN A 518 -7.64 1.59 28.29
C ASN A 518 -6.48 2.57 28.27
N LYS A 519 -5.58 2.41 29.24
CA LYS A 519 -4.32 3.14 29.24
C LYS A 519 -3.54 2.71 28.01
N CYS A 520 -3.50 3.59 27.02
CA CYS A 520 -2.63 3.44 25.88
C CYS A 520 -1.27 3.98 26.31
N ASP A 521 -0.29 3.10 26.55
CA ASP A 521 1.13 3.49 26.53
C ASP A 521 1.63 3.69 25.08
N LEU A 522 0.71 4.01 24.16
CA LEU A 522 0.97 4.13 22.73
C LEU A 522 1.26 5.60 22.40
N SER A 523 2.54 5.92 22.26
CA SER A 523 2.97 7.03 21.40
C SER A 523 3.49 6.45 20.09
N ILE A 524 2.76 6.70 19.00
CA ILE A 524 3.24 6.54 17.62
C ILE A 524 2.45 7.59 16.82
N GLY A 525 2.99 8.46 15.98
CA GLY A 525 4.33 8.70 15.49
C GLY A 525 4.18 9.84 14.48
N GLY A 526 5.13 10.76 14.45
CA GLY A 526 5.47 11.43 13.20
C GLY A 526 6.58 10.63 12.53
N ASP A 527 6.72 10.71 11.22
CA ASP A 527 7.97 10.34 10.58
C ASP A 527 9.12 11.07 11.30
N LEU A 528 10.11 10.33 11.78
CA LEU A 528 11.39 10.93 12.12
C LEU A 528 12.11 11.19 10.79
N VAL A 529 11.77 12.31 10.14
CA VAL A 529 12.33 12.68 8.84
C VAL A 529 13.79 13.09 9.05
N PHE A 530 14.71 12.28 8.54
CA PHE A 530 16.13 12.64 8.41
C PHE A 530 16.33 13.35 7.06
N GLY A 531 16.48 14.68 7.06
CA GLY A 531 16.71 15.41 5.81
C GLY A 531 16.84 16.91 5.97
N LYS A 532 17.75 17.49 5.18
CA LYS A 532 18.05 18.93 5.10
C LYS A 532 16.81 19.70 4.60
N ASN A 533 16.34 20.70 5.35
CA ASN A 533 15.47 21.72 4.77
C ASN A 533 16.29 22.62 3.83
N PRO A 534 15.70 23.13 2.73
CA PRO A 534 16.42 23.88 1.68
C PRO A 534 17.08 25.19 2.13
N ASP A 535 16.79 25.68 3.33
CA ASP A 535 17.16 27.02 3.78
C ASP A 535 18.54 27.12 4.46
N GLY A 536 19.23 26.00 4.70
CA GLY A 536 20.60 25.96 5.20
C GLY A 536 20.82 26.57 6.59
N LYS A 537 19.76 26.92 7.33
CA LYS A 537 19.84 27.68 8.59
C LYS A 537 19.16 27.02 9.78
N SER A 538 18.46 25.91 9.57
CA SER A 538 17.69 25.23 10.61
C SER A 538 18.42 23.97 11.09
N THR A 539 18.94 24.00 12.33
CA THR A 539 19.28 22.78 13.08
C THR A 539 17.98 22.00 13.31
N ILE A 540 17.74 20.91 12.58
CA ILE A 540 16.58 20.06 12.87
C ILE A 540 16.87 19.31 14.16
N LEU A 541 16.19 19.71 15.23
CA LEU A 541 16.21 19.03 16.53
C LEU A 541 15.05 18.04 16.56
N ALA A 542 15.31 16.79 16.21
CA ALA A 542 14.35 15.73 16.49
C ALA A 542 14.72 15.08 17.82
N ARG A 543 13.89 15.32 18.85
CA ARG A 543 14.13 14.86 20.23
C ARG A 543 13.03 13.92 20.68
N LEU A 544 13.42 12.73 21.13
CA LEU A 544 12.52 11.81 21.82
C LEU A 544 12.76 11.94 23.33
N SER A 545 11.74 12.38 24.07
CA SER A 545 11.82 12.51 25.52
C SER A 545 10.56 12.02 26.21
N THR A 546 10.69 11.50 27.43
CA THR A 546 9.55 11.23 28.33
C THR A 546 9.69 12.00 29.63
N ARG A 547 8.63 12.09 30.42
CA ARG A 547 8.69 12.69 31.77
C ARG A 547 9.04 11.61 32.79
N ASN A 548 10.06 11.87 33.61
CA ASN A 548 10.30 11.10 34.83
C ASN A 548 9.31 11.56 35.91
N TYR A 549 8.21 10.84 36.07
CA TYR A 549 7.16 11.21 37.04
C TYR A 549 7.66 11.29 38.48
N THR A 550 8.65 10.49 38.86
CA THR A 550 9.19 10.48 40.23
C THR A 550 10.11 11.67 40.52
N LYS A 551 10.71 12.26 39.48
CA LYS A 551 11.69 13.36 39.61
C LYS A 551 11.25 14.69 38.99
N GLY A 552 10.11 14.74 38.31
CA GLY A 552 9.56 15.94 37.69
C GLY A 552 10.37 16.51 36.52
N LYS A 553 11.37 15.78 36.01
CA LYS A 553 12.24 16.20 34.89
C LYS A 553 11.98 15.37 33.63
N ASN A 554 12.22 15.96 32.46
CA ASN A 554 12.16 15.24 31.20
C ASN A 554 13.45 14.42 31.00
N ILE A 555 13.32 13.16 30.62
CA ILE A 555 14.41 12.25 30.23
C ILE A 555 14.55 12.31 28.72
N LEU A 556 15.75 12.64 28.23
CA LEU A 556 16.06 12.65 26.79
C LEU A 556 16.58 11.28 26.35
N PHE A 557 15.83 10.59 25.48
CA PHE A 557 16.21 9.28 24.94
C PHE A 557 17.12 9.40 23.73
N ALA A 558 16.75 10.26 22.78
CA ALA A 558 17.49 10.48 21.56
C ALA A 558 17.42 11.95 21.15
N ASP A 559 18.54 12.47 20.66
CA ASP A 559 18.67 13.82 20.09
C ASP A 559 19.39 13.70 18.75
N VAL A 560 18.72 14.08 17.68
CA VAL A 560 19.32 14.13 16.34
C VAL A 560 19.68 15.58 16.05
N GLN A 561 20.95 15.81 15.73
CA GLN A 561 21.49 17.09 15.33
C GLN A 561 22.04 16.96 13.92
N SER A 562 21.40 17.63 12.98
CA SER A 562 21.85 17.69 11.59
C SER A 562 22.20 19.13 11.21
N SER A 563 23.39 19.30 10.62
CA SER A 563 23.91 20.52 10.01
C SER A 563 24.63 20.18 8.70
N GLU A 564 25.13 21.19 7.98
CA GLU A 564 25.86 20.96 6.72
C GLU A 564 27.15 20.13 6.89
N THR A 565 27.72 20.09 8.10
CA THR A 565 28.99 19.41 8.39
C THR A 565 28.86 18.32 9.46
N ASN A 566 27.69 18.14 10.06
CA ASN A 566 27.52 17.24 11.20
C ASN A 566 26.14 16.55 11.16
N ASN A 567 26.13 15.23 11.23
CA ASN A 567 24.89 14.43 11.26
C ASN A 567 24.98 13.45 12.42
N ASN A 568 24.79 13.97 13.63
CA ASN A 568 24.92 13.19 14.85
C ASN A 568 23.55 12.75 15.36
N ALA A 569 23.44 11.47 15.71
CA ALA A 569 22.35 10.96 16.53
C ALA A 569 22.92 10.58 17.90
N PHE A 570 22.54 11.32 18.93
CA PHE A 570 22.89 11.03 20.32
C PHE A 570 21.83 10.13 20.94
N ILE A 571 22.25 9.00 21.50
CA ILE A 571 21.39 8.11 22.29
C ILE A 571 21.92 8.14 23.72
N GLY A 572 21.14 8.74 24.63
CA GLY A 572 21.57 8.99 26.00
C GLY A 572 22.53 10.18 26.14
N GLY A 573 22.12 11.15 26.96
CA GLY A 573 22.89 12.36 27.29
C GLY A 573 22.03 13.33 28.09
N GLY A 574 22.59 13.92 29.15
CA GLY A 574 21.92 14.96 29.93
C GLY A 574 22.24 16.35 29.39
N SER A 575 21.30 17.27 29.55
CA SER A 575 21.55 18.70 29.35
C SER A 575 21.07 19.48 30.57
N SER A 576 21.22 20.81 30.57
CA SER A 576 20.61 21.66 31.59
C SER A 576 19.07 21.54 31.64
N LEU A 577 18.44 21.03 30.58
CA LEU A 577 16.99 20.91 30.43
C LEU A 577 16.47 19.46 30.56
N TYR A 578 17.32 18.45 30.34
CA TYR A 578 16.93 17.04 30.33
C TYR A 578 17.84 16.18 31.20
N GLU A 579 17.27 15.27 31.98
CA GLU A 579 18.05 14.19 32.58
C GLU A 579 18.49 13.20 31.50
N GLY A 580 19.75 12.75 31.60
CA GLY A 580 20.28 11.74 30.69
C GLY A 580 19.72 10.35 31.00
N VAL A 581 19.54 9.53 29.97
CA VAL A 581 19.27 8.11 30.14
C VAL A 581 20.49 7.44 30.79
N ASN A 582 20.29 6.87 31.97
CA ASN A 582 21.35 6.12 32.66
C ASN A 582 21.64 4.77 32.01
N GLN A 583 20.63 4.17 31.38
CA GLN A 583 20.71 2.88 30.72
C GLN A 583 19.55 2.70 29.72
N LEU A 584 19.84 2.27 28.50
CA LEU A 584 18.85 1.78 27.53
C LEU A 584 18.99 0.27 27.39
N ARG A 585 17.91 -0.50 27.54
CA ARG A 585 17.93 -1.98 27.46
C ARG A 585 17.15 -2.49 26.26
N PHE A 586 17.71 -3.47 25.57
CA PHE A 586 17.05 -4.16 24.47
C PHE A 586 16.62 -5.55 24.93
N PHE A 587 15.32 -5.84 24.80
CA PHE A 587 14.74 -7.12 25.20
C PHE A 587 14.38 -7.95 23.97
N THR A 588 14.54 -9.26 24.05
CA THR A 588 14.06 -10.20 23.02
C THR A 588 13.21 -11.28 23.68
N ALA A 589 12.04 -11.56 23.11
CA ALA A 589 11.26 -12.75 23.43
C ALA A 589 11.44 -13.80 22.32
N GLU A 590 11.43 -15.08 22.67
CA GLU A 590 11.52 -16.15 21.66
C GLU A 590 10.18 -16.32 20.92
N ASN A 591 9.05 -16.02 21.58
CA ASN A 591 7.72 -16.08 20.98
C ASN A 591 7.00 -14.72 20.99
N LYS A 592 6.13 -14.53 20.00
CA LYS A 592 5.27 -13.34 19.88
C LYS A 592 4.30 -13.27 21.07
N GLY A 593 4.30 -12.16 21.79
CA GLY A 593 3.38 -11.89 22.91
C GLY A 593 3.95 -12.18 24.31
N GLU A 594 5.18 -12.68 24.41
CA GLU A 594 5.86 -12.89 25.70
C GLU A 594 6.66 -11.67 26.17
N VAL A 595 6.90 -11.60 27.48
CA VAL A 595 7.79 -10.60 28.08
C VAL A 595 9.23 -10.97 27.72
N GLY A 596 9.89 -10.12 26.94
CA GLY A 596 11.27 -10.35 26.50
C GLY A 596 12.28 -10.34 27.65
N THR A 597 13.44 -10.97 27.44
CA THR A 597 14.60 -10.93 28.34
C THR A 597 15.61 -9.91 27.87
N ALA A 598 16.25 -9.17 28.80
CA ALA A 598 17.25 -8.17 28.45
C ALA A 598 18.47 -8.86 27.82
N ARG A 599 18.86 -8.42 26.62
CA ARG A 599 20.01 -8.96 25.88
C ARG A 599 21.14 -7.94 25.79
N TRP A 600 20.80 -6.66 25.63
CA TRP A 600 21.78 -5.58 25.45
C TRP A 600 21.46 -4.42 26.36
N ALA A 601 22.51 -3.69 26.71
CA ALA A 601 22.37 -2.35 27.24
C ALA A 601 23.30 -1.36 26.55
N ILE A 602 22.81 -0.15 26.28
CA ILE A 602 23.67 1.02 26.14
C ILE A 602 23.71 1.68 27.51
N LEU A 603 24.89 1.75 28.10
CA LEU A 603 25.13 2.42 29.38
C LEU A 603 25.37 3.92 29.15
N ASN A 604 25.20 4.72 30.20
CA ASN A 604 25.47 6.17 30.17
C ASN A 604 26.93 6.56 29.90
N ASN A 605 27.87 5.62 30.01
CA ASN A 605 29.26 5.80 29.59
C ASN A 605 29.49 5.49 28.10
N GLY A 606 28.42 5.28 27.32
CA GLY A 606 28.46 5.02 25.88
C GLY A 606 28.79 3.58 25.51
N HIS A 607 28.98 2.68 26.48
CA HIS A 607 29.29 1.29 26.18
C HIS A 607 28.04 0.53 25.72
N PHE A 608 28.14 -0.16 24.58
CA PHE A 608 27.16 -1.15 24.14
C PHE A 608 27.61 -2.53 24.62
N ILE A 609 26.92 -3.05 25.65
CA ILE A 609 27.31 -4.30 26.33
C ILE A 609 26.21 -5.36 26.25
N PRO A 610 26.56 -6.64 26.16
CA PRO A 610 25.63 -7.73 26.43
C PRO A 610 25.25 -7.73 27.92
N TRP A 611 24.03 -8.18 28.22
CA TRP A 611 23.49 -8.23 29.58
C TRP A 611 24.07 -9.39 30.44
N GLY A 612 24.75 -10.38 29.83
CA GLY A 612 25.38 -11.52 30.53
C GLY A 612 26.51 -12.17 29.72
N ASN A 613 27.37 -12.96 30.40
CA ASN A 613 28.61 -13.50 29.84
C ASN A 613 28.39 -14.60 28.80
N GLY A 614 28.98 -14.42 27.61
CA GLY A 614 29.42 -15.52 26.76
C GLY A 614 28.62 -15.72 25.48
N VAL A 615 29.23 -15.28 24.38
CA VAL A 615 28.84 -15.49 22.96
C VAL A 615 27.57 -14.76 22.53
N TYR A 616 27.73 -13.80 21.62
CA TYR A 616 26.60 -13.26 20.89
C TYR A 616 26.91 -12.87 19.45
N GLU A 617 25.97 -13.19 18.59
CA GLU A 617 25.99 -12.95 17.15
C GLU A 617 25.20 -11.68 16.81
N ILE A 618 25.86 -10.68 16.22
CA ILE A 618 25.15 -9.52 15.66
C ILE A 618 24.50 -9.94 14.34
N GLY A 619 23.24 -10.37 14.44
CA GLY A 619 22.39 -10.79 13.31
C GLY A 619 22.32 -12.30 13.11
N ALA A 620 21.22 -12.78 12.53
CA ALA A 620 21.10 -14.17 12.05
C ALA A 620 22.18 -14.47 11.00
N LYS A 621 22.50 -15.75 10.72
CA LYS A 621 23.47 -16.14 9.66
C LYS A 621 23.25 -15.42 8.32
N THR A 622 21.99 -15.12 7.98
CA THR A 622 21.56 -14.41 6.75
C THR A 622 21.62 -12.87 6.85
N ASN A 623 21.77 -12.32 8.07
CA ASN A 623 21.69 -10.88 8.38
C ASN A 623 22.93 -10.38 9.17
N ARG A 624 24.07 -11.08 9.08
CA ARG A 624 25.31 -10.63 9.71
C ARG A 624 25.80 -9.32 9.08
N LEU A 625 26.48 -8.50 9.88
CA LEU A 625 27.03 -7.22 9.44
C LEU A 625 27.87 -7.38 8.15
N LYS A 626 27.40 -6.81 7.04
CA LYS A 626 28.05 -6.96 5.73
C LYS A 626 29.37 -6.18 5.64
N ARG A 627 29.44 -5.00 6.27
CA ARG A 627 30.62 -4.13 6.32
C ARG A 627 30.64 -3.35 7.64
N LEU A 628 31.81 -3.22 8.25
CA LEU A 628 32.09 -2.30 9.35
C LEU A 628 33.01 -1.19 8.83
N TYR A 629 32.62 0.07 9.00
CA TYR A 629 33.48 1.22 8.70
C TYR A 629 33.83 1.91 10.02
N THR A 630 35.09 1.85 10.42
CA THR A 630 35.62 2.52 11.61
C THR A 630 37.01 3.05 11.31
N GLN A 631 37.40 4.13 11.98
CA GLN A 631 38.74 4.71 11.85
C GLN A 631 39.81 3.74 12.35
N ASP A 632 39.56 3.13 13.51
CA ASP A 632 40.42 2.13 14.13
C ASP A 632 39.59 0.93 14.62
N ILE A 633 40.21 -0.26 14.61
CA ILE A 633 39.68 -1.47 15.29
C ILE A 633 40.72 -1.87 16.33
N SER A 634 40.37 -1.77 17.62
CA SER A 634 41.20 -2.24 18.73
C SER A 634 40.55 -3.44 19.40
N ILE A 635 41.31 -4.51 19.58
CA ILE A 635 40.89 -5.72 20.31
C ILE A 635 41.90 -5.91 21.43
N ALA A 636 41.48 -5.55 22.64
CA ALA A 636 42.27 -5.64 23.84
C ALA A 636 41.52 -6.43 24.91
N LYS A 637 42.26 -7.06 25.79
CA LYS A 637 41.75 -7.60 27.05
C LYS A 637 42.47 -6.92 28.20
N ASP A 638 41.77 -6.76 29.30
CA ASP A 638 42.27 -6.21 30.55
C ASP A 638 42.92 -7.29 31.44
N ASP A 639 42.95 -8.54 30.97
CA ASP A 639 43.57 -9.68 31.65
C ASP A 639 44.65 -10.37 30.78
N SER A 640 45.27 -11.42 31.32
CA SER A 640 46.27 -12.24 30.62
C SER A 640 45.66 -13.30 29.69
N SER A 641 44.34 -13.27 29.44
CA SER A 641 43.72 -14.25 28.57
C SER A 641 43.99 -13.93 27.11
N GLN A 642 43.96 -14.95 26.26
CA GLN A 642 44.31 -14.82 24.85
C GLN A 642 43.36 -13.86 24.13
N ALA A 643 43.90 -12.79 23.54
CA ALA A 643 43.19 -11.96 22.58
C ALA A 643 43.35 -12.59 21.18
N LEU A 644 42.23 -12.86 20.52
CA LEU A 644 42.23 -13.55 19.24
C LEU A 644 41.22 -12.96 18.25
N ILE A 645 41.59 -12.97 16.98
CA ILE A 645 40.73 -12.71 15.83
C ILE A 645 40.69 -14.00 15.01
N ARG A 646 39.49 -14.58 14.84
CA ARG A 646 39.30 -15.73 13.95
C ARG A 646 38.81 -15.26 12.59
N ILE A 647 39.51 -15.66 11.55
CA ILE A 647 39.14 -15.41 10.14
C ILE A 647 38.91 -16.78 9.51
N ALA A 648 37.66 -17.10 9.19
CA ALA A 648 37.27 -18.40 8.67
C ALA A 648 36.41 -18.31 7.41
N ASN A 649 36.60 -19.26 6.50
CA ASN A 649 35.66 -19.59 5.43
C ASN A 649 35.43 -21.10 5.39
N ALA A 650 34.72 -21.60 4.38
CA ALA A 650 34.43 -23.03 4.24
C ALA A 650 35.68 -23.93 4.08
N LEU A 651 36.85 -23.36 3.79
CA LEU A 651 38.07 -24.09 3.44
C LEU A 651 39.17 -23.97 4.51
N ARG A 652 39.22 -22.86 5.24
CA ARG A 652 40.33 -22.53 6.15
C ARG A 652 39.86 -21.62 7.28
N GLU A 653 40.43 -21.80 8.47
CA GLU A 653 40.30 -20.95 9.65
C GLU A 653 41.70 -20.57 10.15
N ILE A 654 41.96 -19.26 10.16
CA ILE A 654 43.20 -18.66 10.63
C ILE A 654 42.91 -17.83 11.88
N THR A 655 43.78 -17.94 12.87
CA THR A 655 43.73 -17.13 14.09
C THR A 655 44.91 -16.16 14.10
N ILE A 656 44.62 -14.87 14.26
CA ILE A 656 45.62 -13.86 14.63
C ILE A 656 45.50 -13.69 16.14
N ASN A 657 46.59 -13.89 16.88
CA ASN A 657 46.52 -13.86 18.34
C ASN A 657 47.74 -13.29 19.04
N VAL A 658 47.48 -12.83 20.26
CA VAL A 658 48.46 -12.71 21.34
C VAL A 658 48.06 -13.73 22.40
N SER A 659 48.93 -14.72 22.62
CA SER A 659 48.71 -15.81 23.58
C SER A 659 48.83 -15.32 25.03
N ALA A 660 48.27 -16.10 25.96
CA ALA A 660 48.38 -15.84 27.40
C ALA A 660 49.84 -15.88 27.92
N SER A 661 50.76 -16.46 27.14
CA SER A 661 52.18 -16.58 27.47
C SER A 661 53.04 -15.51 26.80
N GLY A 662 52.46 -14.52 26.10
CA GLY A 662 53.22 -13.44 25.45
C GLY A 662 53.56 -13.68 23.98
N ASN A 663 53.51 -14.93 23.49
CA ASN A 663 53.71 -15.23 22.06
C ASN A 663 52.64 -14.56 21.19
N ALA A 664 53.05 -13.98 20.06
CA ALA A 664 52.14 -13.36 19.09
C ALA A 664 52.35 -13.97 17.70
N GLY A 665 51.27 -14.14 16.93
CA GLY A 665 51.44 -14.69 15.58
C GLY A 665 50.16 -15.02 14.83
N ILE A 666 50.36 -15.77 13.75
CA ILE A 666 49.31 -16.30 12.88
C ILE A 666 49.32 -17.82 12.98
N TRP A 667 48.26 -18.36 13.58
CA TRP A 667 48.04 -19.79 13.76
C TRP A 667 47.05 -20.32 12.73
N ASP A 668 47.39 -21.43 12.11
CA ASP A 668 46.49 -22.17 11.23
C ASP A 668 45.74 -23.24 12.02
N ASN A 669 44.43 -23.06 12.20
CA ASN A 669 43.64 -23.96 13.04
C ASN A 669 43.39 -25.30 12.34
N ASN A 670 43.34 -25.33 11.01
CA ASN A 670 43.13 -26.57 10.26
C ASN A 670 44.40 -27.42 10.21
N LEU A 671 45.56 -26.79 10.01
CA LEU A 671 46.85 -27.48 9.95
C LEU A 671 47.53 -27.64 11.33
N ALA A 672 46.94 -27.08 12.37
CA ALA A 672 47.44 -27.09 13.75
C ALA A 672 48.92 -26.67 13.85
N LYS A 673 49.30 -25.58 13.18
CA LYS A 673 50.68 -25.08 13.18
C LYS A 673 50.76 -23.56 13.09
N TRP A 674 51.88 -23.02 13.56
CA TRP A 674 52.25 -21.62 13.34
C TRP A 674 52.64 -21.40 11.88
N LEU A 675 52.09 -20.35 11.27
CA LEU A 675 52.58 -19.83 9.99
C LEU A 675 53.66 -18.78 10.24
N LEU A 676 53.37 -17.86 11.16
CA LEU A 676 54.30 -16.85 11.67
C LEU A 676 54.17 -16.80 13.20
N VAL A 677 55.30 -16.72 13.90
CA VAL A 677 55.33 -16.67 15.37
C VAL A 677 56.44 -15.72 15.83
N ALA A 678 56.12 -14.86 16.78
CA ALA A 678 57.06 -14.11 17.59
C ALA A 678 56.99 -14.66 19.02
N GLY A 679 58.15 -14.99 19.57
CA GLY A 679 58.26 -15.38 20.98
C GLY A 679 58.30 -14.16 21.88
N ASP A 680 58.66 -14.36 23.14
CA ASP A 680 58.83 -13.29 24.14
C ASP A 680 59.93 -12.28 23.75
N ASP A 681 60.81 -12.64 22.81
CA ASP A 681 61.83 -11.78 22.22
C ASP A 681 61.27 -10.78 21.19
N GLY A 682 60.00 -10.90 20.82
CA GLY A 682 59.34 -10.04 19.84
C GLY A 682 59.82 -10.24 18.39
N VAL A 683 60.68 -11.23 18.13
CA VAL A 683 61.24 -11.46 16.80
C VAL A 683 60.32 -12.37 15.99
N LEU A 684 59.78 -11.85 14.89
CA LEU A 684 58.92 -12.60 13.98
C LEU A 684 59.71 -13.67 13.22
N LYS A 685 59.27 -14.93 13.32
CA LYS A 685 59.89 -16.11 12.71
C LYS A 685 58.86 -16.86 11.88
N ALA A 686 59.34 -17.54 10.81
CA ALA A 686 58.54 -18.53 10.11
C ALA A 686 58.24 -19.70 11.05
N GLY A 687 56.97 -20.11 11.15
CA GLY A 687 56.57 -21.18 12.08
C GLY A 687 57.02 -22.58 11.65
N THR A 688 57.48 -22.77 10.42
CA THR A 688 58.05 -24.04 9.93
C THR A 688 59.12 -23.77 8.88
N ALA A 689 60.27 -24.45 8.98
CA ALA A 689 61.30 -24.38 7.95
C ALA A 689 60.83 -25.09 6.66
N PRO A 690 61.16 -24.58 5.46
CA PRO A 690 60.85 -25.29 4.22
C PRO A 690 61.64 -26.60 4.13
N VAL A 691 61.11 -27.56 3.35
CA VAL A 691 61.83 -28.81 3.05
C VAL A 691 63.07 -28.50 2.20
N ILE A 692 64.11 -29.35 2.29
CA ILE A 692 65.40 -29.09 1.62
C ILE A 692 65.28 -29.01 0.08
N THR A 693 64.19 -29.55 -0.48
CA THR A 693 63.86 -29.56 -1.91
C THR A 693 62.98 -28.38 -2.36
N ALA A 694 62.71 -27.41 -1.48
CA ALA A 694 61.93 -26.22 -1.85
C ALA A 694 62.72 -25.35 -2.83
N ILE A 695 62.14 -25.05 -3.99
CA ILE A 695 62.81 -24.33 -5.09
C ILE A 695 61.94 -23.21 -5.69
N ALA A 696 60.84 -22.85 -5.05
CA ALA A 696 59.85 -21.91 -5.58
C ALA A 696 59.58 -20.75 -4.59
N ASN A 697 58.30 -20.47 -4.30
CA ASN A 697 57.85 -19.27 -3.59
C ASN A 697 57.83 -19.43 -2.06
N GLU A 698 58.56 -20.40 -1.49
CA GLU A 698 58.61 -20.62 -0.05
C GLU A 698 59.50 -19.59 0.69
N LEU A 699 59.12 -19.27 1.93
CA LEU A 699 59.92 -18.39 2.79
C LEU A 699 61.21 -19.10 3.25
N ILE A 700 62.36 -18.63 2.79
CA ILE A 700 63.68 -19.16 3.16
C ILE A 700 63.98 -18.84 4.63
N THR A 701 64.39 -19.85 5.40
CA THR A 701 64.93 -19.63 6.76
C THR A 701 66.46 -19.61 6.72
N ALA A 702 67.10 -18.89 7.66
CA ALA A 702 68.55 -18.85 7.77
C ALA A 702 69.16 -20.26 7.96
N GLY A 703 68.47 -21.14 8.70
CA GLY A 703 68.85 -22.53 8.87
C GLY A 703 68.80 -23.33 7.56
N TRP A 704 67.74 -23.15 6.77
CA TRP A 704 67.60 -23.80 5.46
C TRP A 704 68.65 -23.32 4.46
N PHE A 705 68.93 -22.01 4.39
CA PHE A 705 69.95 -21.48 3.48
C PHE A 705 71.33 -22.06 3.79
N LYS A 706 71.69 -22.12 5.07
CA LYS A 706 72.96 -22.70 5.53
C LYS A 706 73.09 -24.18 5.13
N SER A 707 72.01 -24.96 5.21
CA SER A 707 72.06 -26.39 4.89
C SER A 707 72.29 -26.70 3.41
N GLN A 708 72.14 -25.73 2.52
CA GLN A 708 72.38 -25.93 1.08
C GLN A 708 73.88 -26.00 0.73
N PHE A 709 74.77 -25.56 1.62
CA PHE A 709 76.23 -25.57 1.41
C PHE A 709 76.84 -26.76 2.16
N THR A 710 77.07 -27.87 1.46
CA THR A 710 77.68 -29.08 2.03
C THR A 710 79.19 -29.09 1.78
N ALA A 711 79.98 -29.60 2.72
CA ALA A 711 81.44 -29.60 2.62
C ALA A 711 82.09 -30.70 3.46
N SER A 712 83.31 -31.10 3.06
CA SER A 712 84.28 -31.82 3.88
C SER A 712 85.56 -31.00 3.98
N LEU A 713 85.84 -30.43 5.16
CA LEU A 713 86.96 -29.53 5.42
C LEU A 713 88.22 -30.29 5.89
N SER A 714 88.58 -31.34 5.16
CA SER A 714 89.77 -32.18 5.37
C SER A 714 90.95 -31.74 4.48
N GLY A 715 92.15 -32.27 4.75
CA GLY A 715 93.37 -31.96 3.97
C GLY A 715 93.23 -32.26 2.47
N ASN A 716 92.59 -33.38 2.14
CA ASN A 716 91.96 -33.62 0.84
C ASN A 716 90.46 -33.45 1.03
N GLY A 717 89.90 -32.37 0.52
CA GLY A 717 88.57 -31.87 0.92
C GLY A 717 87.79 -31.24 -0.22
N TRP A 718 86.54 -30.87 0.08
CA TRP A 718 85.63 -30.33 -0.92
C TRP A 718 84.56 -29.44 -0.30
N GLN A 719 84.02 -28.54 -1.13
CA GLN A 719 82.78 -27.82 -0.86
C GLN A 719 81.88 -27.88 -2.08
N LYS A 720 80.62 -28.25 -1.86
CA LYS A 720 79.57 -28.27 -2.88
C LYS A 720 78.64 -27.08 -2.68
N LEU A 721 78.49 -26.32 -3.75
CA LEU A 721 77.56 -25.20 -3.80
C LEU A 721 76.15 -25.68 -4.18
N PRO A 722 75.09 -24.91 -3.82
CA PRO A 722 73.72 -25.25 -4.17
C PRO A 722 73.49 -25.37 -5.69
N SER A 723 74.33 -24.72 -6.51
CA SER A 723 74.32 -24.84 -7.98
C SER A 723 74.76 -26.21 -8.50
N GLY A 724 75.24 -27.10 -7.63
CA GLY A 724 75.87 -28.37 -8.00
C GLY A 724 77.36 -28.26 -8.28
N LEU A 725 77.91 -27.04 -8.38
CA LEU A 725 79.35 -26.81 -8.54
C LEU A 725 80.11 -27.32 -7.32
N ILE A 726 81.17 -28.08 -7.57
CA ILE A 726 82.03 -28.65 -6.55
C ILE A 726 83.41 -28.01 -6.70
N LEU A 727 83.92 -27.45 -5.61
CA LEU A 727 85.33 -27.09 -5.48
C LEU A 727 86.01 -28.16 -4.64
N GLN A 728 87.12 -28.70 -5.13
CA GLN A 728 87.89 -29.73 -4.46
C GLN A 728 89.35 -29.32 -4.36
N TRP A 729 90.00 -29.74 -3.28
CA TRP A 729 91.42 -29.53 -3.08
C TRP A 729 92.08 -30.79 -2.51
N GLY A 730 93.36 -30.96 -2.80
CA GLY A 730 94.14 -32.03 -2.19
C GLY A 730 95.62 -31.95 -2.50
N THR A 731 96.41 -32.78 -1.82
CA THR A 731 97.86 -32.94 -2.06
C THR A 731 98.16 -34.40 -2.34
N TYR A 732 98.95 -34.64 -3.38
CA TYR A 732 99.25 -35.96 -3.93
C TYR A 732 100.75 -36.11 -4.16
N ASN A 733 101.22 -37.35 -4.29
CA ASN A 733 102.62 -37.67 -4.57
C ASN A 733 102.72 -38.35 -5.94
N ALA A 734 103.31 -37.64 -6.91
CA ALA A 734 103.46 -38.07 -8.29
C ALA A 734 104.46 -39.20 -8.49
N ASN A 735 105.28 -39.52 -7.47
CA ASN A 735 106.28 -40.59 -7.57
C ASN A 735 105.68 -41.96 -7.29
N VAL A 736 104.43 -41.99 -6.82
CA VAL A 736 103.74 -43.22 -6.39
C VAL A 736 102.63 -43.61 -7.36
N GLU A 737 101.95 -42.62 -7.95
CA GLU A 737 100.79 -42.83 -8.81
C GLU A 737 100.86 -41.90 -10.03
N ASN A 738 100.35 -42.38 -11.17
CA ASN A 738 100.24 -41.56 -12.39
C ASN A 738 98.81 -41.06 -12.63
N THR A 739 97.85 -41.42 -11.77
CA THR A 739 96.44 -41.05 -11.87
C THR A 739 95.90 -40.81 -10.46
N PHE A 740 95.37 -39.61 -10.21
CA PHE A 740 95.00 -39.16 -8.88
C PHE A 740 93.50 -38.97 -8.79
N ASN A 741 92.89 -39.52 -7.74
CA ASN A 741 91.45 -39.41 -7.52
C ASN A 741 91.10 -38.11 -6.80
N PHE A 742 90.04 -37.43 -7.24
CA PHE A 742 89.47 -36.31 -6.49
C PHE A 742 88.91 -36.78 -5.13
N PRO A 743 88.87 -35.92 -4.09
CA PRO A 743 88.28 -36.25 -2.78
C PRO A 743 86.88 -36.86 -2.86
N ILE A 744 86.05 -36.37 -3.78
CA ILE A 744 84.80 -36.98 -4.23
C ILE A 744 84.74 -36.94 -5.77
N ALA A 745 83.96 -37.82 -6.38
CA ALA A 745 83.69 -37.72 -7.80
C ALA A 745 82.91 -36.42 -8.11
N PHE A 746 83.31 -35.71 -9.16
CA PHE A 746 82.43 -34.76 -9.83
C PHE A 746 81.21 -35.53 -10.36
N THR A 747 80.01 -34.93 -10.27
CA THR A 747 78.76 -35.60 -10.65
C THR A 747 78.62 -35.79 -12.17
N ARG A 748 79.38 -35.04 -12.98
CA ARG A 748 79.44 -35.15 -14.44
C ARG A 748 80.86 -35.00 -14.97
N GLU A 749 81.55 -33.91 -14.67
CA GLU A 749 82.88 -33.64 -15.26
C GLU A 749 83.71 -32.64 -14.42
N CYS A 750 85.04 -32.84 -14.45
CA CYS A 750 85.99 -31.84 -14.00
C CYS A 750 86.20 -30.80 -15.12
N PHE A 751 85.85 -29.54 -14.87
CA PHE A 751 86.07 -28.46 -15.84
C PHE A 751 87.53 -28.05 -15.90
N ALA A 752 88.14 -27.86 -14.73
CA ALA A 752 89.54 -27.51 -14.60
C ALA A 752 90.14 -28.19 -13.38
N VAL A 753 91.35 -28.69 -13.58
CA VAL A 753 92.23 -29.16 -12.52
C VAL A 753 93.53 -28.41 -12.67
N ILE A 754 93.94 -27.72 -11.61
CA ILE A 754 95.14 -26.91 -11.59
C ILE A 754 96.07 -27.58 -10.57
N PRO A 755 96.94 -28.49 -11.04
CA PRO A 755 98.03 -28.97 -10.21
C PRO A 755 99.08 -27.86 -10.12
N VAL A 756 99.64 -27.71 -8.93
CA VAL A 756 100.77 -26.82 -8.67
C VAL A 756 101.80 -27.65 -7.93
N ASP A 757 103.02 -27.62 -8.43
CA ASP A 757 104.16 -28.27 -7.79
C ASP A 757 104.24 -27.83 -6.32
N TYR A 758 104.42 -28.81 -5.44
CA TYR A 758 104.49 -28.60 -4.01
C TYR A 758 105.85 -29.09 -3.50
N ASN A 759 106.83 -28.19 -3.54
CA ASN A 759 108.13 -28.37 -2.93
C ASN A 759 108.32 -27.41 -1.76
N THR A 760 108.52 -27.95 -0.55
CA THR A 760 108.72 -27.18 0.68
C THR A 760 109.99 -26.34 0.70
N SER A 761 110.96 -26.62 -0.18
CA SER A 761 112.24 -25.91 -0.31
C SER A 761 112.29 -24.90 -1.46
N GLY A 762 111.30 -24.89 -2.36
CA GLY A 762 111.23 -23.98 -3.52
C GLY A 762 112.31 -24.14 -4.58
N SER A 763 113.12 -25.21 -4.53
CA SER A 763 114.15 -25.54 -5.52
C SER A 763 113.63 -26.58 -6.53
N ASN A 764 114.02 -26.51 -7.81
CA ASN A 764 113.52 -27.38 -8.90
C ASN A 764 112.00 -27.34 -9.10
N LEU A 765 111.42 -26.14 -9.25
CA LEU A 765 110.01 -26.01 -9.62
C LEU A 765 109.77 -26.60 -11.01
N VAL A 766 108.80 -27.51 -11.09
CA VAL A 766 108.41 -28.15 -12.34
C VAL A 766 107.12 -27.52 -12.83
N ASP A 767 107.08 -27.16 -14.12
CA ASP A 767 105.84 -26.79 -14.78
C ASP A 767 104.96 -28.04 -14.91
N ILE A 768 103.88 -28.08 -14.14
CA ILE A 768 102.90 -29.18 -14.14
C ILE A 768 101.60 -28.69 -14.77
N THR A 769 101.04 -29.51 -15.65
CA THR A 769 99.68 -29.30 -16.16
C THR A 769 98.81 -30.53 -15.93
N GLY A 770 97.54 -30.31 -15.61
CA GLY A 770 96.56 -31.37 -15.42
C GLY A 770 96.07 -31.89 -16.76
N THR A 771 96.19 -33.19 -16.99
CA THR A 771 95.79 -33.87 -18.22
C THR A 771 94.83 -35.02 -17.92
N ASN A 772 94.22 -35.59 -18.96
CA ASN A 772 93.34 -36.78 -18.87
C ASN A 772 92.33 -36.72 -17.72
N LYS A 773 91.71 -35.54 -17.54
CA LYS A 773 90.71 -35.30 -16.50
C LYS A 773 89.42 -36.08 -16.79
N THR A 774 88.95 -36.80 -15.78
CA THR A 774 87.67 -37.49 -15.75
C THR A 774 86.83 -36.92 -14.60
N ALA A 775 85.64 -37.47 -14.37
CA ALA A 775 84.83 -37.08 -13.23
C ALA A 775 85.44 -37.53 -11.89
N THR A 776 86.23 -38.59 -11.87
CA THR A 776 86.76 -39.21 -10.64
C THR A 776 88.25 -38.96 -10.44
N SER A 777 88.99 -38.72 -11.51
CA SER A 777 90.44 -38.64 -11.48
C SER A 777 91.02 -37.68 -12.51
N PHE A 778 92.30 -37.41 -12.38
CA PHE A 778 93.09 -36.68 -13.36
C PHE A 778 94.50 -37.25 -13.40
N GLN A 779 95.23 -36.93 -14.45
CA GLN A 779 96.66 -37.18 -14.55
C GLN A 779 97.39 -35.84 -14.61
N ILE A 780 98.71 -35.88 -14.52
CA ILE A 780 99.54 -34.69 -14.69
C ILE A 780 100.59 -34.96 -15.77
N LEU A 781 100.99 -33.89 -16.46
CA LEU A 781 102.12 -33.89 -17.37
C LEU A 781 103.11 -32.84 -16.87
N SER A 782 104.39 -33.18 -16.75
CA SER A 782 105.47 -32.25 -16.44
C SER A 782 106.41 -32.04 -17.62
N GLN A 783 107.03 -30.86 -17.69
CA GLN A 783 108.12 -30.58 -18.63
C GLN A 783 109.48 -30.52 -17.90
N GLY A 784 110.03 -31.70 -17.61
CA GLY A 784 111.38 -31.88 -17.05
C GLY A 784 111.46 -31.79 -15.51
N GLY A 785 112.08 -32.81 -14.88
CA GLY A 785 112.28 -32.88 -13.42
C GLY A 785 111.41 -33.94 -12.73
N ASP A 786 111.84 -34.36 -11.53
CA ASP A 786 111.06 -35.21 -10.62
C ASP A 786 110.12 -34.32 -9.82
N ILE A 787 108.81 -34.54 -9.97
CA ILE A 787 107.75 -33.68 -9.39
C ILE A 787 107.64 -33.88 -7.87
N GLY A 788 107.87 -35.09 -7.36
CA GLY A 788 107.61 -35.38 -5.95
C GLY A 788 106.13 -35.18 -5.58
N ALA A 789 105.83 -34.19 -4.72
CA ALA A 789 104.48 -33.89 -4.27
C ALA A 789 103.91 -32.66 -4.98
N PHE A 790 102.60 -32.66 -5.22
CA PHE A 790 101.92 -31.50 -5.79
C PHE A 790 100.56 -31.29 -5.12
N SER A 791 100.11 -30.04 -5.07
CA SER A 791 98.77 -29.69 -4.62
C SER A 791 97.87 -29.45 -5.82
N MET A 792 96.58 -29.68 -5.64
CA MET A 792 95.57 -29.50 -6.67
C MET A 792 94.41 -28.70 -6.12
N ILE A 793 93.93 -27.76 -6.92
CA ILE A 793 92.56 -27.29 -6.86
C ILE A 793 91.84 -27.73 -8.13
N ALA A 794 90.64 -28.26 -7.97
CA ALA A 794 89.80 -28.65 -9.08
C ALA A 794 88.39 -28.10 -8.91
N ILE A 795 87.78 -27.77 -10.04
CA ILE A 795 86.41 -27.29 -10.11
C ILE A 795 85.67 -28.03 -11.22
N GLY A 796 84.44 -28.41 -10.92
CA GLY A 796 83.63 -29.22 -11.80
C GLY A 796 82.21 -29.35 -11.25
N VAL A 797 81.37 -30.04 -11.98
CA VAL A 797 80.02 -30.42 -11.53
C VAL A 797 79.93 -31.90 -11.44
#